data_AF-A0ABD5ZCK9-F1
#
_entry.id   AF-A0ABD5ZCK9-F1
#
_cell.length_a   1.000
_cell.length_b   1.000
_cell.length_c   1.000
_cell.angle_alpha   90.00
_cell.angle_beta   90.00
_cell.angle_gamma   90.00
#
_symmetry.space_group_name_H-M   'P 1'
#
loop_
_entity.id
_entity.type
_entity.pdbx_description
1 polymer ?
#
loop_
_entity_poly.entity_id
_entity_poly.type
_entity_poly.pdbx_seq_one_letter_code
_entity_poly.pdbx_strand_id
1 'polypeptide(L)'
;MRRDWEVELRLLWATLVVLSAFVSPAVATVPHEDGEVGVSQPTVRSPQFFGQQTTPTNNSSQVIHENPDEVDDENELDTLLSYLSGRMNTDIDASTVALSQRQYDAAKAALGDDYDDSLGKYVEVDGETDGDGAGDQYATVQETQRAYIETVQSFRETRSAYRAAKQAGDDARARELARRLTRLADDAERQSARISTAFAVISNRTGSDLSESQTRLASIQANVSEQRDAVVEREFVDTRMAVESYDQEISFTDPFVLSGTLVAENGTPVDVDTARFTIGKQTIRTPVRADGSFTLTYRPTRVPVNTSTLTVHYRPASTSLYRTTTRSLAVSITQTDATARVTEPARSAYGYADTLAVDVALVVNETPVRRFPISASLAGSKLVTGATKATGNVTLTGTVGASVSTGDATVRVAPSREPLAVGFDPVTTNVDITSEQTALDATARPAEGGSLVVQGALSTREGDPVDGQPVVVHIGNRTLTTTTDGSGTYRTAVRPPTGASNESATITVEFDGGGTNLESSSATTSVESVETGGSPVDASNAGGLSAGFPPSVTDFLWAAAAVGFVGLATVVLLRRRTATEVPEMVDADLSSLGDTAEGELDLTTETTPLESARAMRSAGNQTDAVVVAYTAVRRALADAADIDDSATHWEFADRCVAAGVADGDLLETLTAGYEKAAYSGVSVSDTEAEELVEVAATLVAAA
;
A
#
# COMPACT_ATOMS: atom_id res chain seq x y z
N MET A 1 -45.90 -26.42 2.15
CA MET A 1 -46.54 -25.44 3.08
C MET A 1 -45.45 -24.43 3.40
N ARG A 2 -45.35 -23.27 2.75
CA ARG A 2 -46.23 -22.06 2.78
C ARG A 2 -46.24 -21.33 4.14
N ARG A 3 -45.38 -20.32 4.26
CA ARG A 3 -45.59 -18.94 4.78
C ARG A 3 -44.20 -18.35 5.04
N ASP A 4 -43.70 -17.39 4.27
CA ASP A 4 -44.21 -16.02 3.97
C ASP A 4 -44.13 -15.10 5.19
N TRP A 5 -43.16 -14.17 5.19
CA TRP A 5 -43.16 -12.90 5.93
C TRP A 5 -42.25 -11.90 5.22
N GLU A 6 -42.86 -11.07 4.37
CA GLU A 6 -42.36 -9.76 3.97
C GLU A 6 -43.24 -8.70 4.65
N VAL A 7 -42.65 -7.57 5.06
CA VAL A 7 -43.39 -6.35 5.41
C VAL A 7 -42.61 -5.15 4.88
N GLU A 8 -43.18 -4.46 3.88
CA GLU A 8 -42.72 -3.15 3.44
C GLU A 8 -43.08 -2.07 4.47
N LEU A 9 -42.32 -0.96 4.48
CA LEU A 9 -42.86 0.33 4.96
C LEU A 9 -42.32 1.49 4.09
N ARG A 10 -43.22 2.10 3.32
CA ARG A 10 -43.07 3.41 2.66
C ARG A 10 -44.15 4.35 3.19
N LEU A 11 -43.84 5.64 3.35
CA LEU A 11 -44.72 6.84 3.36
C LEU A 11 -43.86 8.03 3.87
N LEU A 12 -43.42 8.95 3.00
CA LEU A 12 -44.05 10.23 2.59
C LEU A 12 -43.68 11.46 3.46
N TRP A 13 -42.88 12.35 2.86
CA TRP A 13 -42.99 13.83 2.80
C TRP A 13 -43.20 14.69 4.06
N ALA A 14 -42.34 15.71 4.22
CA ALA A 14 -42.75 17.13 4.17
C ALA A 14 -41.53 18.07 3.99
N THR A 15 -41.69 19.13 3.20
CA THR A 15 -40.74 20.25 3.00
C THR A 15 -41.13 21.45 3.85
N LEU A 16 -40.16 22.28 4.25
CA LEU A 16 -40.42 23.69 4.61
C LEU A 16 -39.23 24.59 4.22
N VAL A 17 -39.53 25.67 3.51
CA VAL A 17 -38.61 26.76 3.17
C VAL A 17 -39.14 28.03 3.85
N VAL A 18 -38.28 28.79 4.55
CA VAL A 18 -38.55 30.18 4.93
C VAL A 18 -37.27 31.01 4.75
N LEU A 19 -37.46 32.23 4.24
CA LEU A 19 -36.45 33.22 3.82
C LEU A 19 -36.46 34.43 4.79
N SER A 20 -35.57 35.42 4.57
CA SER A 20 -35.57 36.81 5.13
C SER A 20 -35.06 36.99 6.58
N ALA A 21 -34.42 38.10 7.00
CA ALA A 21 -33.82 39.24 6.27
C ALA A 21 -32.86 40.07 7.19
N PHE A 22 -32.11 41.01 6.57
CA PHE A 22 -31.25 42.07 7.15
C PHE A 22 -31.79 42.82 8.39
N VAL A 23 -30.88 43.22 9.31
CA VAL A 23 -30.74 44.59 9.87
C VAL A 23 -29.28 44.85 10.31
N SER A 24 -28.72 46.05 10.06
CA SER A 24 -27.51 46.59 10.70
C SER A 24 -27.82 47.87 11.50
N PRO A 25 -27.09 48.14 12.59
CA PRO A 25 -26.66 49.51 12.94
C PRO A 25 -25.14 49.54 13.26
N ALA A 26 -24.33 50.49 12.80
CA ALA A 26 -24.34 51.96 12.94
C ALA A 26 -23.51 52.47 14.15
N VAL A 27 -22.59 53.39 13.82
CA VAL A 27 -21.49 53.99 14.58
C VAL A 27 -21.88 54.68 15.89
N ALA A 28 -20.96 54.70 16.87
CA ALA A 28 -20.88 55.73 17.91
C ALA A 28 -19.41 56.14 18.22
N THR A 29 -19.15 57.45 18.27
CA THR A 29 -17.83 58.08 18.53
C THR A 29 -17.93 59.09 19.68
N VAL A 30 -16.97 59.13 20.61
CA VAL A 30 -16.74 60.23 21.60
C VAL A 30 -15.27 60.19 22.13
N PRO A 31 -14.71 61.25 22.77
CA PRO A 31 -13.47 61.88 22.26
C PRO A 31 -12.40 62.31 23.31
N HIS A 32 -11.38 63.07 22.86
CA HIS A 32 -10.45 63.94 23.61
C HIS A 32 -9.45 63.24 24.58
N GLU A 33 -8.30 63.81 24.98
CA GLU A 33 -7.85 65.24 25.00
C GLU A 33 -6.32 65.39 24.80
N ASP A 34 -5.83 66.65 24.78
CA ASP A 34 -4.52 67.10 24.26
C ASP A 34 -3.23 66.85 25.10
N GLY A 35 -2.07 67.02 24.45
CA GLY A 35 -0.76 67.19 25.11
C GLY A 35 0.44 67.46 24.18
N GLU A 36 0.72 68.73 23.84
CA GLU A 36 2.07 69.18 23.39
C GLU A 36 3.10 69.02 24.54
N VAL A 37 4.44 69.13 24.42
CA VAL A 37 5.36 70.04 23.69
C VAL A 37 6.78 69.41 23.74
N GLY A 38 7.74 69.75 22.85
CA GLY A 38 9.17 69.79 23.29
C GLY A 38 10.31 69.39 22.34
N VAL A 39 10.63 70.27 21.38
CA VAL A 39 11.89 70.43 20.63
C VAL A 39 13.21 70.02 21.36
N SER A 40 14.14 69.33 20.66
CA SER A 40 15.56 69.74 20.47
C SER A 40 16.45 68.74 19.68
N GLN A 41 17.18 69.24 18.66
CA GLN A 41 18.41 68.62 18.15
C GLN A 41 19.64 69.13 18.93
N PRO A 42 20.75 68.38 18.92
CA PRO A 42 22.01 69.01 18.46
C PRO A 42 22.84 68.13 17.50
N THR A 43 23.93 68.71 16.99
CA THR A 43 24.67 68.27 15.80
C THR A 43 26.12 67.86 16.11
N VAL A 44 26.81 67.33 15.08
CA VAL A 44 28.28 67.31 14.85
C VAL A 44 29.12 66.22 15.55
N ARG A 45 29.72 65.29 14.77
CA ARG A 45 31.17 65.29 14.41
C ARG A 45 31.65 64.04 13.65
N SER A 46 32.27 64.27 12.49
CA SER A 46 33.19 63.34 11.82
C SER A 46 34.63 63.91 11.87
N PRO A 47 35.66 63.05 11.80
CA PRO A 47 36.92 63.43 11.14
C PRO A 47 37.43 62.38 10.12
N GLN A 48 38.23 62.87 9.17
CA GLN A 48 38.98 62.13 8.12
C GLN A 48 40.50 62.33 8.37
N PHE A 49 41.50 61.65 7.79
CA PHE A 49 41.65 60.70 6.66
C PHE A 49 42.60 59.54 7.13
N PHE A 50 43.09 58.54 6.38
CA PHE A 50 43.29 58.25 4.94
C PHE A 50 43.07 56.72 4.66
N GLY A 51 43.37 56.24 3.44
CA GLY A 51 43.29 54.81 3.08
C GLY A 51 44.36 54.34 2.10
N GLN A 52 44.23 53.10 1.60
CA GLN A 52 44.99 52.58 0.46
C GLN A 52 44.13 51.59 -0.35
N GLN A 53 44.12 51.77 -1.67
CA GLN A 53 43.33 50.98 -2.61
C GLN A 53 44.21 49.89 -3.23
N THR A 54 43.84 48.63 -3.05
CA THR A 54 44.39 47.48 -3.80
C THR A 54 43.29 46.48 -4.09
N THR A 55 42.74 46.51 -5.31
CA THR A 55 42.01 45.36 -5.87
C THR A 55 43.02 44.26 -6.17
N PRO A 56 42.69 42.98 -5.93
CA PRO A 56 42.50 42.12 -7.09
C PRO A 56 41.34 41.11 -6.99
N THR A 57 40.89 40.70 -8.19
CA THR A 57 40.19 39.45 -8.54
C THR A 57 38.82 39.14 -7.90
N ASN A 58 37.78 39.34 -8.71
CA ASN A 58 36.56 38.54 -8.67
C ASN A 58 36.89 37.05 -8.75
N ASN A 59 36.21 36.23 -7.94
CA ASN A 59 35.90 34.83 -8.22
C ASN A 59 34.45 34.59 -7.77
N SER A 60 33.50 35.20 -8.47
CA SER A 60 32.07 34.93 -8.31
C SER A 60 31.62 33.90 -9.36
N SER A 61 31.95 32.63 -9.11
CA SER A 61 31.50 31.49 -9.91
C SER A 61 30.37 30.75 -9.19
N GLN A 62 29.33 31.48 -8.79
CA GLN A 62 28.01 30.92 -8.53
C GLN A 62 27.15 31.25 -9.74
N VAL A 63 27.22 30.37 -10.74
CA VAL A 63 26.24 30.32 -11.82
C VAL A 63 24.95 29.78 -11.18
N ILE A 64 23.86 30.56 -11.23
CA ILE A 64 22.59 30.19 -10.59
C ILE A 64 21.67 29.46 -11.59
N HIS A 65 21.94 29.59 -12.89
CA HIS A 65 21.28 28.84 -13.97
C HIS A 65 22.30 28.54 -15.07
N GLU A 66 22.54 27.26 -15.33
CA GLU A 66 23.37 26.76 -16.43
C GLU A 66 22.48 26.27 -17.58
N ASN A 67 23.05 26.11 -18.77
CA ASN A 67 22.31 25.78 -19.98
C ASN A 67 22.09 24.25 -20.06
N PRO A 68 20.84 23.73 -20.11
CA PRO A 68 20.58 22.29 -19.99
C PRO A 68 21.16 21.43 -21.12
N ASP A 69 21.54 22.03 -22.25
CA ASP A 69 22.23 21.33 -23.35
C ASP A 69 23.78 21.32 -23.19
N GLU A 70 24.32 21.94 -22.13
CA GLU A 70 25.75 22.04 -21.82
C GLU A 70 26.14 21.47 -20.44
N VAL A 71 25.17 21.00 -19.64
CA VAL A 71 25.42 20.24 -18.39
C VAL A 71 25.53 18.76 -18.75
N ASP A 72 26.72 18.19 -18.61
CA ASP A 72 27.05 16.79 -18.94
C ASP A 72 27.80 16.18 -17.74
N ASP A 73 27.14 16.15 -16.59
CA ASP A 73 27.74 15.83 -15.29
C ASP A 73 26.88 14.83 -14.48
N GLU A 74 27.22 13.54 -14.61
CA GLU A 74 26.76 12.44 -13.75
C GLU A 74 26.94 12.77 -12.24
N ASN A 75 27.93 13.63 -11.92
CA ASN A 75 28.22 14.16 -10.60
C ASN A 75 27.06 14.92 -9.92
N GLU A 76 26.18 15.57 -10.70
CA GLU A 76 25.02 16.30 -10.15
C GLU A 76 23.89 15.35 -9.74
N LEU A 77 23.66 14.29 -10.52
CA LEU A 77 22.67 13.25 -10.22
C LEU A 77 23.09 12.46 -8.96
N ASP A 78 24.37 12.10 -8.84
CA ASP A 78 24.93 11.49 -7.61
C ASP A 78 24.71 12.38 -6.37
N THR A 79 24.85 13.70 -6.52
CA THR A 79 24.61 14.67 -5.43
C THR A 79 23.13 14.70 -5.03
N LEU A 80 22.21 14.66 -6.00
CA LEU A 80 20.77 14.61 -5.77
C LEU A 80 20.34 13.28 -5.13
N LEU A 81 20.88 12.15 -5.57
CA LEU A 81 20.66 10.82 -4.96
C LEU A 81 21.11 10.78 -3.50
N SER A 82 22.27 11.40 -3.18
CA SER A 82 22.77 11.53 -1.81
C SER A 82 21.82 12.36 -0.93
N TYR A 83 21.32 13.49 -1.44
CA TYR A 83 20.34 14.32 -0.74
C TYR A 83 19.02 13.57 -0.46
N LEU A 84 18.45 12.92 -1.48
CA LEU A 84 17.19 12.17 -1.36
C LEU A 84 17.33 10.96 -0.43
N SER A 85 18.46 10.22 -0.51
CA SER A 85 18.86 9.19 0.45
C SER A 85 18.89 9.74 1.88
N GLY A 86 19.55 10.88 2.10
CA GLY A 86 19.63 11.56 3.41
C GLY A 86 18.25 11.97 3.97
N ARG A 87 17.36 12.51 3.13
CA ARG A 87 15.98 12.85 3.50
C ARG A 87 15.21 11.60 3.94
N MET A 88 15.21 10.54 3.13
CA MET A 88 14.53 9.28 3.45
C MET A 88 15.10 8.59 4.70
N ASN A 89 16.41 8.67 4.95
CA ASN A 89 17.03 8.12 6.16
C ASN A 89 16.62 8.90 7.42
N THR A 90 16.47 10.22 7.33
CA THR A 90 15.90 11.05 8.41
C THR A 90 14.47 10.63 8.75
N ASP A 91 13.63 10.38 7.74
CA ASP A 91 12.24 9.95 7.89
C ASP A 91 12.13 8.53 8.48
N ILE A 92 13.00 7.62 8.06
CA ILE A 92 13.17 6.29 8.66
C ILE A 92 13.51 6.41 10.14
N ASP A 93 14.45 7.29 10.51
CA ASP A 93 14.85 7.45 11.89
C ASP A 93 13.75 8.06 12.76
N ALA A 94 13.09 9.13 12.29
CA ALA A 94 11.92 9.72 12.92
C ALA A 94 10.81 8.68 13.16
N SER A 95 10.58 7.79 12.20
CA SER A 95 9.65 6.67 12.32
C SER A 95 10.07 5.67 13.41
N THR A 96 11.36 5.32 13.54
CA THR A 96 11.83 4.44 14.62
C THR A 96 11.80 5.12 16.00
N VAL A 97 12.10 6.42 16.09
CA VAL A 97 11.93 7.23 17.32
C VAL A 97 10.48 7.14 17.78
N ALA A 98 9.53 7.55 16.93
CA ALA A 98 8.11 7.61 17.26
C ALA A 98 7.56 6.22 17.65
N LEU A 99 7.96 5.15 16.96
CA LEU A 99 7.56 3.79 17.33
C LEU A 99 8.10 3.36 18.71
N SER A 100 9.34 3.71 19.04
CA SER A 100 9.93 3.43 20.35
C SER A 100 9.16 4.17 21.47
N GLN A 101 8.78 5.42 21.21
CA GLN A 101 7.94 6.26 22.07
C GLN A 101 6.45 5.89 22.04
N ARG A 102 6.06 4.86 21.28
CA ARG A 102 4.68 4.35 21.13
C ARG A 102 3.71 5.29 20.40
N GLN A 103 4.23 6.29 19.69
CA GLN A 103 3.47 7.23 18.87
C GLN A 103 3.23 6.63 17.48
N TYR A 104 2.33 5.63 17.40
CA TYR A 104 2.14 4.83 16.19
C TYR A 104 1.72 5.62 14.94
N ASP A 105 0.92 6.67 15.12
CA ASP A 105 0.44 7.46 13.99
C ASP A 105 1.52 8.42 13.47
N ALA A 106 2.30 9.04 14.36
CA ALA A 106 3.50 9.79 13.98
C ALA A 106 4.55 8.89 13.28
N ALA A 107 4.74 7.66 13.78
CA ALA A 107 5.64 6.69 13.16
C ALA A 107 5.21 6.27 11.74
N LYS A 108 3.90 6.25 11.45
CA LYS A 108 3.36 6.01 10.10
C LYS A 108 3.44 7.27 9.24
N ALA A 109 3.18 8.44 9.80
CA ALA A 109 3.22 9.72 9.09
C ALA A 109 4.62 10.05 8.58
N ALA A 110 5.66 9.77 9.36
CA ALA A 110 7.05 9.88 8.93
C ALA A 110 7.41 9.02 7.70
N LEU A 111 6.61 7.98 7.38
CA LEU A 111 6.77 7.15 6.18
C LEU A 111 5.57 7.33 5.21
N GLY A 112 4.93 8.51 5.25
CA GLY A 112 3.79 8.89 4.41
C GLY A 112 4.21 9.70 3.19
N ASP A 113 3.34 10.64 2.82
CA ASP A 113 3.36 11.34 1.53
C ASP A 113 4.72 11.99 1.21
N ASP A 114 5.36 12.66 2.17
CA ASP A 114 6.72 13.25 2.02
C ASP A 114 7.80 12.21 1.67
N TYR A 115 7.66 10.99 2.21
CA TYR A 115 8.56 9.86 1.95
C TYR A 115 8.28 9.26 0.58
N ASP A 116 7.00 9.08 0.21
CA ASP A 116 6.59 8.63 -1.12
C ASP A 116 7.10 9.58 -2.21
N ASP A 117 6.98 10.89 -2.01
CA ASP A 117 7.50 11.94 -2.89
C ASP A 117 9.03 11.90 -3.02
N SER A 118 9.74 11.62 -1.93
CA SER A 118 11.20 11.52 -1.91
C SER A 118 11.69 10.23 -2.58
N LEU A 119 10.99 9.12 -2.37
CA LEU A 119 11.24 7.82 -2.99
C LEU A 119 10.96 7.84 -4.49
N GLY A 120 9.86 8.47 -4.92
CA GLY A 120 9.53 8.63 -6.33
C GLY A 120 10.64 9.35 -7.08
N LYS A 121 11.10 10.50 -6.56
CA LYS A 121 12.24 11.25 -7.10
C LYS A 121 13.53 10.45 -7.08
N TYR A 122 13.78 9.68 -6.01
CA TYR A 122 14.98 8.84 -5.91
C TYR A 122 14.98 7.77 -7.02
N VAL A 123 13.86 7.06 -7.22
CA VAL A 123 13.75 6.01 -8.26
C VAL A 123 13.81 6.60 -9.68
N GLU A 124 13.27 7.80 -9.90
CA GLU A 124 13.36 8.51 -11.19
C GLU A 124 14.81 8.85 -11.52
N VAL A 125 15.54 9.49 -10.60
CA VAL A 125 16.95 9.87 -10.78
C VAL A 125 17.88 8.64 -10.83
N ASP A 126 17.65 7.63 -10.00
CA ASP A 126 18.44 6.38 -9.97
C ASP A 126 18.38 5.67 -11.32
N GLY A 127 17.19 5.65 -11.95
CA GLY A 127 16.95 5.08 -13.28
C GLY A 127 17.58 5.85 -14.46
N GLU A 128 18.06 7.09 -14.24
CA GLU A 128 18.83 7.86 -15.22
C GLU A 128 20.35 7.68 -15.06
N THR A 129 20.80 7.04 -13.97
CA THR A 129 22.20 6.69 -13.74
C THR A 129 22.49 5.22 -14.08
N ASP A 130 23.73 4.88 -14.43
CA ASP A 130 24.20 3.49 -14.56
C ASP A 130 24.39 2.78 -13.18
N GLY A 131 23.70 3.28 -12.14
CA GLY A 131 23.88 2.95 -10.73
C GLY A 131 23.15 1.69 -10.24
N ASP A 132 23.71 1.10 -9.18
CA ASP A 132 23.14 -0.07 -8.49
C ASP A 132 22.39 0.41 -7.22
N GLY A 133 21.48 1.38 -7.36
CA GLY A 133 20.88 2.16 -6.26
C GLY A 133 19.92 1.42 -5.34
N ALA A 134 19.35 2.15 -4.37
CA ALA A 134 18.66 1.57 -3.21
C ALA A 134 17.11 1.66 -3.24
N GLY A 135 16.50 2.02 -4.37
CA GLY A 135 15.07 2.33 -4.48
C GLY A 135 14.15 1.19 -4.02
N ASP A 136 14.39 -0.03 -4.49
CA ASP A 136 13.68 -1.26 -4.07
C ASP A 136 13.75 -1.50 -2.56
N GLN A 137 14.88 -1.15 -1.93
CA GLN A 137 15.08 -1.32 -0.50
C GLN A 137 14.38 -0.24 0.31
N TYR A 138 14.37 1.01 -0.15
CA TYR A 138 13.58 2.08 0.45
C TYR A 138 12.07 1.80 0.37
N ALA A 139 11.56 1.38 -0.79
CA ALA A 139 10.18 0.89 -0.92
C ALA A 139 9.87 -0.28 0.03
N THR A 140 10.79 -1.24 0.14
CA THR A 140 10.68 -2.38 1.07
C THR A 140 10.65 -1.93 2.54
N VAL A 141 11.46 -0.94 2.92
CA VAL A 141 11.48 -0.36 4.26
C VAL A 141 10.12 0.26 4.57
N GLN A 142 9.61 1.13 3.70
CA GLN A 142 8.35 1.83 3.92
C GLN A 142 7.17 0.86 4.12
N GLU A 143 6.99 -0.10 3.21
CA GLU A 143 5.96 -1.15 3.30
C GLU A 143 6.09 -1.93 4.61
N THR A 144 7.30 -2.44 4.88
CA THR A 144 7.51 -3.39 5.99
C THR A 144 7.49 -2.69 7.35
N GLN A 145 8.01 -1.46 7.45
CA GLN A 145 8.03 -0.68 8.69
C GLN A 145 6.64 -0.17 9.07
N ARG A 146 5.83 0.29 8.11
CA ARG A 146 4.41 0.62 8.36
C ARG A 146 3.63 -0.61 8.86
N ALA A 147 3.85 -1.78 8.26
CA ALA A 147 3.25 -3.03 8.71
C ALA A 147 3.77 -3.50 10.10
N TYR A 148 5.05 -3.26 10.41
CA TYR A 148 5.64 -3.54 11.71
C TYR A 148 5.06 -2.65 12.82
N ILE A 149 4.88 -1.35 12.55
CA ILE A 149 4.24 -0.39 13.47
C ILE A 149 2.82 -0.88 13.85
N GLU A 150 2.00 -1.28 12.87
CA GLU A 150 0.66 -1.83 13.12
C GLU A 150 0.70 -3.16 13.90
N THR A 151 1.67 -4.02 13.62
CA THR A 151 1.84 -5.31 14.32
C THR A 151 2.22 -5.10 15.79
N VAL A 152 3.14 -4.18 16.08
CA VAL A 152 3.53 -3.80 17.45
C VAL A 152 2.38 -3.11 18.19
N GLN A 153 1.62 -2.25 17.52
CA GLN A 153 0.39 -1.66 18.05
C GLN A 153 -0.62 -2.74 18.47
N SER A 154 -0.98 -3.60 17.52
CA SER A 154 -1.88 -4.75 17.72
C SER A 154 -1.41 -5.67 18.84
N PHE A 155 -0.09 -5.86 19.00
CA PHE A 155 0.48 -6.67 20.08
C PHE A 155 0.25 -6.03 21.45
N ARG A 156 0.54 -4.73 21.62
CA ARG A 156 0.33 -4.02 22.90
C ARG A 156 -1.16 -3.96 23.28
N GLU A 157 -2.04 -3.70 22.32
CA GLU A 157 -3.50 -3.74 22.51
C GLU A 157 -4.01 -5.14 22.92
N THR A 158 -3.58 -6.18 22.18
CA THR A 158 -3.93 -7.58 22.51
C THR A 158 -3.40 -7.98 23.89
N ARG A 159 -2.24 -7.46 24.32
CA ARG A 159 -1.66 -7.72 25.65
C ARG A 159 -2.48 -7.06 26.75
N SER A 160 -3.04 -5.87 26.50
CA SER A 160 -3.98 -5.22 27.42
C SER A 160 -5.26 -6.03 27.58
N ALA A 161 -5.89 -6.43 26.46
CA ALA A 161 -7.08 -7.28 26.47
C ALA A 161 -6.83 -8.63 27.15
N TYR A 162 -5.64 -9.22 26.98
CA TYR A 162 -5.24 -10.46 27.65
C TYR A 162 -5.19 -10.29 29.18
N ARG A 163 -4.60 -9.21 29.69
CA ARG A 163 -4.57 -8.91 31.13
C ARG A 163 -5.96 -8.74 31.70
N ALA A 164 -6.84 -7.99 31.00
CA ALA A 164 -8.23 -7.81 31.41
C ALA A 164 -8.98 -9.16 31.47
N ALA A 165 -8.78 -10.04 30.48
CA ALA A 165 -9.37 -11.39 30.50
C ALA A 165 -8.89 -12.23 31.70
N LYS A 166 -7.60 -12.17 32.06
CA LYS A 166 -7.08 -12.85 33.27
C LYS A 166 -7.63 -12.25 34.56
N GLN A 167 -7.78 -10.93 34.66
CA GLN A 167 -8.40 -10.26 35.82
C GLN A 167 -9.87 -10.65 35.99
N ALA A 168 -10.60 -10.83 34.88
CA ALA A 168 -11.98 -11.31 34.87
C ALA A 168 -12.14 -12.83 35.08
N GLY A 169 -11.04 -13.59 35.13
CA GLY A 169 -11.07 -15.06 35.22
C GLY A 169 -11.46 -15.79 33.93
N ASP A 170 -11.54 -15.09 32.78
CA ASP A 170 -11.85 -15.70 31.49
C ASP A 170 -10.60 -16.32 30.85
N ASP A 171 -10.26 -17.51 31.35
CA ASP A 171 -9.18 -18.35 30.87
C ASP A 171 -9.31 -18.77 29.40
N ALA A 172 -10.53 -18.92 28.88
CA ALA A 172 -10.76 -19.32 27.50
C ALA A 172 -10.38 -18.17 26.55
N ARG A 173 -10.85 -16.96 26.85
CA ARG A 173 -10.50 -15.74 26.11
C ARG A 173 -9.03 -15.38 26.29
N ALA A 174 -8.47 -15.55 27.48
CA ALA A 174 -7.07 -15.28 27.72
C ALA A 174 -6.15 -16.19 26.89
N ARG A 175 -6.43 -17.49 26.78
CA ARG A 175 -5.67 -18.42 25.91
C ARG A 175 -5.80 -18.07 24.42
N GLU A 176 -6.98 -17.66 23.97
CA GLU A 176 -7.17 -17.19 22.59
C GLU A 176 -6.30 -15.94 22.29
N LEU A 177 -6.31 -14.96 23.20
CA LEU A 177 -5.51 -13.74 23.09
C LEU A 177 -4.01 -14.03 23.20
N ALA A 178 -3.59 -14.94 24.08
CA ALA A 178 -2.21 -15.40 24.17
C ALA A 178 -1.71 -16.03 22.86
N ARG A 179 -2.53 -16.82 22.16
CA ARG A 179 -2.19 -17.33 20.80
C ARG A 179 -2.23 -16.25 19.71
N ARG A 180 -2.93 -15.13 19.94
CA ARG A 180 -2.84 -13.95 19.06
C ARG A 180 -1.53 -13.20 19.30
N LEU A 181 -1.09 -13.07 20.55
CA LEU A 181 0.20 -12.48 20.91
C LEU A 181 1.37 -13.26 20.30
N THR A 182 1.36 -14.60 20.36
CA THR A 182 2.39 -15.42 19.69
C THR A 182 2.47 -15.10 18.19
N ARG A 183 1.34 -15.11 17.48
CA ARG A 183 1.32 -14.80 16.03
C ARG A 183 1.83 -13.40 15.73
N LEU A 184 1.35 -12.39 16.45
CA LEU A 184 1.79 -10.99 16.27
C LEU A 184 3.29 -10.82 16.56
N ALA A 185 3.84 -11.51 17.55
CA ALA A 185 5.27 -11.49 17.82
C ALA A 185 6.09 -12.21 16.73
N ASP A 186 5.62 -13.36 16.24
CA ASP A 186 6.26 -14.07 15.12
C ASP A 186 6.17 -13.27 13.81
N ASP A 187 5.10 -12.49 13.61
CA ASP A 187 4.91 -11.58 12.47
C ASP A 187 5.87 -10.37 12.56
N ALA A 188 5.95 -9.76 13.76
CA ALA A 188 6.89 -8.68 14.08
C ALA A 188 8.35 -9.11 13.87
N GLU A 189 8.71 -10.33 14.29
CA GLU A 189 10.08 -10.88 14.13
C GLU A 189 10.49 -10.96 12.65
N ARG A 190 9.58 -11.43 11.78
CA ARG A 190 9.83 -11.53 10.33
C ARG A 190 9.89 -10.16 9.65
N GLN A 191 9.05 -9.22 10.07
CA GLN A 191 9.07 -7.85 9.57
C GLN A 191 10.36 -7.13 9.98
N SER A 192 10.74 -7.20 11.26
CA SER A 192 11.98 -6.63 11.78
C SER A 192 13.20 -7.18 11.04
N ALA A 193 13.30 -8.50 10.82
CA ALA A 193 14.39 -9.10 10.05
C ALA A 193 14.46 -8.61 8.60
N ARG A 194 13.31 -8.41 7.93
CA ARG A 194 13.27 -7.85 6.56
C ARG A 194 13.71 -6.37 6.54
N ILE A 195 13.30 -5.56 7.53
CA ILE A 195 13.75 -4.16 7.65
C ILE A 195 15.25 -4.09 7.92
N SER A 196 15.79 -4.86 8.86
CA SER A 196 17.24 -4.90 9.13
C SER A 196 18.06 -5.33 7.90
N THR A 197 17.53 -6.26 7.09
CA THR A 197 18.16 -6.65 5.83
C THR A 197 18.16 -5.49 4.83
N ALA A 198 17.04 -4.77 4.69
CA ALA A 198 16.95 -3.61 3.80
C ALA A 198 17.87 -2.46 4.24
N PHE A 199 17.90 -2.13 5.54
CA PHE A 199 18.82 -1.14 6.10
C PHE A 199 20.29 -1.48 5.83
N ALA A 200 20.70 -2.74 5.98
CA ALA A 200 22.08 -3.16 5.68
C ALA A 200 22.44 -3.01 4.20
N VAL A 201 21.49 -3.23 3.28
CA VAL A 201 21.70 -3.02 1.84
C VAL A 201 21.73 -1.53 1.49
N ILE A 202 20.83 -0.72 2.06
CA ILE A 202 20.85 0.75 1.92
C ILE A 202 22.19 1.31 2.37
N SER A 203 22.62 1.04 3.60
CA SER A 203 23.91 1.52 4.14
C SER A 203 25.11 1.14 3.30
N ASN A 204 25.10 -0.04 2.67
CA ASN A 204 26.19 -0.49 1.80
C ASN A 204 26.16 0.13 0.39
N ARG A 205 24.98 0.52 -0.11
CA ARG A 205 24.80 1.15 -1.43
C ARG A 205 24.96 2.68 -1.39
N THR A 206 24.40 3.33 -0.38
CA THR A 206 24.35 4.80 -0.26
C THR A 206 25.38 5.39 0.70
N GLY A 207 26.18 4.54 1.38
CA GLY A 207 27.13 4.97 2.40
C GLY A 207 26.51 5.57 3.68
N SER A 208 25.18 5.52 3.83
CA SER A 208 24.45 6.12 4.94
C SER A 208 24.42 5.23 6.19
N ASP A 209 24.46 5.82 7.39
CA ASP A 209 24.38 5.06 8.64
C ASP A 209 22.91 4.92 9.12
N LEU A 210 22.48 3.68 9.33
CA LEU A 210 21.16 3.31 9.89
C LEU A 210 21.28 2.46 11.17
N SER A 211 22.46 2.42 11.79
CA SER A 211 22.77 1.56 12.95
C SER A 211 21.97 1.90 14.21
N GLU A 212 21.66 3.18 14.45
CA GLU A 212 20.76 3.59 15.53
C GLU A 212 19.34 3.07 15.33
N SER A 213 18.79 3.28 14.14
CA SER A 213 17.47 2.77 13.75
C SER A 213 17.40 1.23 13.85
N GLN A 214 18.45 0.51 13.45
CA GLN A 214 18.57 -0.95 13.67
C GLN A 214 18.53 -1.29 15.18
N THR A 215 19.26 -0.56 16.02
CA THR A 215 19.34 -0.78 17.47
C THR A 215 18.00 -0.54 18.18
N ARG A 216 17.25 0.48 17.76
CA ARG A 216 15.91 0.77 18.27
C ARG A 216 14.92 -0.31 17.87
N LEU A 217 14.92 -0.75 16.60
CA LEU A 217 14.09 -1.87 16.14
C LEU A 217 14.38 -3.17 16.89
N ALA A 218 15.66 -3.52 17.08
CA ALA A 218 16.07 -4.70 17.83
C ALA A 218 15.58 -4.66 19.29
N SER A 219 15.62 -3.48 19.92
CA SER A 219 15.14 -3.27 21.29
C SER A 219 13.62 -3.42 21.40
N ILE A 220 12.86 -2.92 20.41
CA ILE A 220 11.40 -3.14 20.33
C ILE A 220 11.08 -4.62 20.14
N GLN A 221 11.80 -5.32 19.24
CA GLN A 221 11.58 -6.74 18.99
C GLN A 221 11.92 -7.61 20.22
N ALA A 222 13.02 -7.31 20.92
CA ALA A 222 13.38 -7.98 22.16
C ALA A 222 12.26 -7.86 23.22
N ASN A 223 11.69 -6.66 23.36
CA ASN A 223 10.57 -6.41 24.27
C ASN A 223 9.27 -7.13 23.87
N VAL A 224 9.02 -7.32 22.56
CA VAL A 224 7.90 -8.12 22.05
C VAL A 224 8.11 -9.61 22.34
N SER A 225 9.30 -10.16 22.05
CA SER A 225 9.66 -11.56 22.31
C SER A 225 9.60 -11.92 23.79
N GLU A 226 10.20 -11.13 24.67
CA GLU A 226 10.15 -11.32 26.14
C GLU A 226 8.69 -11.39 26.64
N GLN A 227 7.84 -10.50 26.15
CA GLN A 227 6.43 -10.44 26.54
C GLN A 227 5.60 -11.58 25.97
N ARG A 228 5.92 -12.07 24.77
CA ARG A 228 5.35 -13.30 24.20
C ARG A 228 5.69 -14.47 25.10
N ASP A 229 6.97 -14.65 25.43
CA ASP A 229 7.46 -15.84 26.11
C ASP A 229 6.92 -15.92 27.55
N ALA A 230 6.91 -14.80 28.28
CA ALA A 230 6.27 -14.68 29.61
C ALA A 230 4.74 -14.85 29.61
N VAL A 231 4.07 -14.81 28.44
CA VAL A 231 2.65 -15.18 28.30
C VAL A 231 2.51 -16.66 27.92
N VAL A 232 3.36 -17.16 27.04
CA VAL A 232 3.35 -18.56 26.59
C VAL A 232 3.62 -19.52 27.75
N GLU A 233 4.64 -19.24 28.58
CA GLU A 233 5.01 -20.04 29.76
C GLU A 233 3.89 -20.11 30.81
N ARG A 234 3.12 -19.02 30.98
CA ARG A 234 2.02 -18.95 31.95
C ARG A 234 0.74 -19.60 31.47
N GLU A 235 0.39 -19.48 30.18
CA GLU A 235 -0.92 -19.91 29.67
C GLU A 235 -0.93 -21.31 29.04
N PHE A 236 0.24 -21.85 28.65
CA PHE A 236 0.29 -23.09 27.89
C PHE A 236 1.26 -24.15 28.45
N VAL A 237 0.80 -25.40 28.40
CA VAL A 237 1.57 -26.60 28.74
C VAL A 237 2.14 -27.21 27.46
N ASP A 238 3.44 -27.50 27.46
CA ASP A 238 4.09 -28.19 26.34
C ASP A 238 3.53 -29.59 26.10
N THR A 239 3.50 -29.99 24.82
CA THR A 239 3.03 -31.32 24.41
C THR A 239 4.07 -32.10 23.64
N ARG A 240 4.03 -33.42 23.83
CA ARG A 240 4.90 -34.39 23.17
C ARG A 240 4.02 -35.39 22.44
N MET A 241 4.30 -35.59 21.15
CA MET A 241 3.68 -36.61 20.32
C MET A 241 4.66 -37.78 20.19
N ALA A 242 4.41 -38.84 20.95
CA ALA A 242 5.15 -40.09 20.81
C ALA A 242 4.44 -40.97 19.80
N VAL A 243 5.15 -41.40 18.76
CA VAL A 243 4.64 -42.33 17.76
C VAL A 243 5.67 -43.40 17.53
N GLU A 244 5.20 -44.61 17.27
CA GLU A 244 6.07 -45.68 16.78
C GLU A 244 6.53 -45.29 15.37
N SER A 245 7.84 -45.33 15.14
CA SER A 245 8.44 -44.96 13.86
C SER A 245 8.57 -46.21 13.00
N TYR A 246 8.04 -46.16 11.80
CA TYR A 246 8.19 -47.20 10.78
C TYR A 246 8.40 -46.51 9.44
N ASP A 247 9.42 -46.95 8.70
CA ASP A 247 9.56 -46.56 7.30
C ASP A 247 8.40 -47.21 6.53
N GLN A 248 7.42 -46.41 6.11
CA GLN A 248 6.25 -46.89 5.37
C GLN A 248 6.36 -46.51 3.89
N GLU A 249 6.23 -47.51 3.02
CA GLU A 249 5.77 -47.28 1.66
C GLU A 249 4.27 -46.97 1.72
N ILE A 250 3.85 -45.84 1.16
CA ILE A 250 2.46 -45.37 1.20
C ILE A 250 2.01 -44.95 -0.19
N SER A 251 0.72 -45.09 -0.46
CA SER A 251 0.12 -44.73 -1.75
C SER A 251 -1.27 -44.13 -1.54
N PHE A 252 -1.98 -43.74 -2.61
CA PHE A 252 -3.39 -43.38 -2.43
C PHE A 252 -4.19 -44.60 -1.98
N THR A 253 -3.91 -45.80 -2.50
CA THR A 253 -4.65 -47.02 -2.14
C THR A 253 -4.29 -47.54 -0.75
N ASP A 254 -3.02 -47.49 -0.38
CA ASP A 254 -2.47 -47.91 0.92
C ASP A 254 -2.10 -46.68 1.77
N PRO A 255 -3.02 -46.17 2.60
CA PRO A 255 -2.84 -44.91 3.31
C PRO A 255 -1.89 -45.06 4.50
N PHE A 256 -1.17 -43.99 4.81
CA PHE A 256 -0.36 -43.88 6.02
C PHE A 256 -1.24 -44.00 7.26
N VAL A 257 -1.06 -45.07 8.05
CA VAL A 257 -1.75 -45.26 9.34
C VAL A 257 -0.74 -45.04 10.47
N LEU A 258 -0.99 -44.00 11.26
CA LEU A 258 -0.14 -43.58 12.36
C LEU A 258 -0.86 -43.76 13.69
N SER A 259 -0.33 -44.65 14.52
CA SER A 259 -0.72 -44.81 15.91
C SER A 259 0.33 -44.19 16.84
N GLY A 260 -0.12 -43.64 17.96
CA GLY A 260 0.76 -43.02 18.95
C GLY A 260 0.00 -42.49 20.16
N THR A 261 0.70 -41.75 20.99
CA THR A 261 0.16 -41.06 22.17
C THR A 261 0.46 -39.56 22.11
N LEU A 262 -0.51 -38.77 22.57
CA LEU A 262 -0.41 -37.33 22.70
C LEU A 262 -0.51 -36.97 24.19
N VAL A 263 0.63 -36.55 24.75
CA VAL A 263 0.78 -36.25 26.18
C VAL A 263 1.30 -34.84 26.39
N ALA A 264 1.02 -34.26 27.56
CA ALA A 264 1.73 -33.12 28.08
C ALA A 264 3.18 -33.49 28.43
N GLU A 265 4.04 -32.49 28.61
CA GLU A 265 5.45 -32.69 28.97
C GLU A 265 5.67 -33.53 30.24
N ASN A 266 4.76 -33.41 31.22
CA ASN A 266 4.75 -34.22 32.45
C ASN A 266 4.27 -35.68 32.27
N GLY A 267 3.93 -36.09 31.05
CA GLY A 267 3.45 -37.44 30.72
C GLY A 267 1.94 -37.66 30.88
N THR A 268 1.19 -36.69 31.42
CA THR A 268 -0.27 -36.77 31.50
C THR A 268 -0.89 -36.71 30.10
N PRO A 269 -1.90 -37.53 29.77
CA PRO A 269 -2.65 -37.42 28.52
C PRO A 269 -3.15 -35.99 28.22
N VAL A 270 -3.17 -35.63 26.94
CA VAL A 270 -3.80 -34.38 26.48
C VAL A 270 -5.32 -34.54 26.55
N ASP A 271 -5.96 -33.74 27.40
CA ASP A 271 -7.40 -33.74 27.61
C ASP A 271 -8.15 -33.13 26.40
N VAL A 272 -8.53 -34.00 25.46
CA VAL A 272 -9.30 -33.64 24.26
C VAL A 272 -9.99 -34.87 23.66
N ASP A 273 -11.29 -34.80 23.36
CA ASP A 273 -12.00 -35.92 22.70
C ASP A 273 -11.58 -36.11 21.24
N THR A 274 -11.18 -35.03 20.57
CA THR A 274 -10.85 -35.02 19.14
C THR A 274 -9.75 -34.01 18.85
N ALA A 275 -8.53 -34.51 18.69
CA ALA A 275 -7.40 -33.71 18.24
C ALA A 275 -7.51 -33.36 16.75
N ARG A 276 -6.84 -32.27 16.37
CA ARG A 276 -6.66 -31.84 14.99
C ARG A 276 -5.19 -32.03 14.61
N PHE A 277 -4.93 -32.83 13.59
CA PHE A 277 -3.61 -33.04 13.02
C PHE A 277 -3.52 -32.40 11.63
N THR A 278 -2.37 -31.87 11.26
CA THR A 278 -2.10 -31.36 9.91
C THR A 278 -0.89 -32.08 9.32
N ILE A 279 -1.04 -32.60 8.11
CA ILE A 279 0.01 -33.27 7.33
C ILE A 279 0.01 -32.64 5.94
N GLY A 280 1.10 -31.93 5.61
CA GLY A 280 1.15 -31.02 4.46
C GLY A 280 -0.03 -30.04 4.48
N LYS A 281 -0.81 -29.99 3.38
CA LYS A 281 -2.01 -29.13 3.25
C LYS A 281 -3.33 -29.83 3.63
N GLN A 282 -3.29 -30.99 4.31
CA GLN A 282 -4.48 -31.69 4.79
C GLN A 282 -4.63 -31.55 6.31
N THR A 283 -5.85 -31.36 6.78
CA THR A 283 -6.21 -31.37 8.21
C THR A 283 -7.12 -32.55 8.49
N ILE A 284 -6.72 -33.39 9.46
CA ILE A 284 -7.42 -34.58 9.91
C ILE A 284 -7.94 -34.32 11.33
N ARG A 285 -9.17 -34.73 11.62
CA ARG A 285 -9.72 -34.77 12.98
C ARG A 285 -9.70 -36.21 13.45
N THR A 286 -9.08 -36.48 14.58
CA THR A 286 -8.83 -37.83 15.08
C THR A 286 -9.30 -37.92 16.52
N PRO A 287 -10.12 -38.92 16.90
CA PRO A 287 -10.44 -39.20 18.29
C PRO A 287 -9.17 -39.49 19.09
N VAL A 288 -9.06 -38.90 20.28
CA VAL A 288 -8.01 -39.24 21.25
C VAL A 288 -8.72 -39.91 22.43
N ARG A 289 -8.14 -41.00 22.93
CA ARG A 289 -8.69 -41.73 24.08
C ARG A 289 -8.20 -41.10 25.39
N ALA A 290 -8.83 -41.44 26.51
CA ALA A 290 -8.47 -40.94 27.83
C ALA A 290 -7.03 -41.27 28.29
N ASP A 291 -6.37 -42.26 27.66
CA ASP A 291 -4.95 -42.59 27.86
C ASP A 291 -4.00 -41.78 26.93
N GLY A 292 -4.54 -40.84 26.15
CA GLY A 292 -3.81 -40.05 25.17
C GLY A 292 -3.56 -40.78 23.85
N SER A 293 -3.99 -42.03 23.70
CA SER A 293 -3.78 -42.80 22.47
C SER A 293 -4.64 -42.30 21.31
N PHE A 294 -4.06 -42.26 20.11
CA PHE A 294 -4.73 -41.91 18.88
C PHE A 294 -4.28 -42.82 17.72
N THR A 295 -5.16 -42.97 16.73
CA THR A 295 -4.82 -43.60 15.44
C THR A 295 -5.37 -42.72 14.34
N LEU A 296 -4.51 -42.10 13.53
CA LEU A 296 -4.90 -41.30 12.37
C LEU A 296 -4.59 -42.03 11.07
N THR A 297 -5.38 -41.76 10.04
CA THR A 297 -5.18 -42.28 8.68
C THR A 297 -5.04 -41.11 7.72
N TYR A 298 -3.94 -41.07 6.99
CA TYR A 298 -3.61 -40.04 6.01
C TYR A 298 -3.49 -40.67 4.62
N ARG A 299 -4.31 -40.19 3.67
CA ARG A 299 -4.29 -40.65 2.28
C ARG A 299 -3.56 -39.61 1.41
N PRO A 300 -2.33 -39.90 0.95
CA PRO A 300 -1.57 -38.97 0.11
C PRO A 300 -2.32 -38.75 -1.22
N THR A 301 -2.26 -37.51 -1.70
CA THR A 301 -3.03 -37.03 -2.89
C THR A 301 -2.32 -35.89 -3.60
N ARG A 302 -1.78 -34.96 -2.82
CA ARG A 302 -1.19 -33.68 -3.29
C ARG A 302 0.23 -33.44 -2.78
N VAL A 303 0.84 -34.49 -2.24
CA VAL A 303 2.24 -34.49 -1.83
C VAL A 303 3.05 -35.02 -3.02
N PRO A 304 4.16 -34.38 -3.41
CA PRO A 304 5.04 -34.86 -4.46
C PRO A 304 5.53 -36.28 -4.21
N VAL A 305 5.65 -37.09 -5.26
CA VAL A 305 6.06 -38.51 -5.16
C VAL A 305 7.47 -38.69 -4.57
N ASN A 306 8.35 -37.70 -4.76
CA ASN A 306 9.71 -37.68 -4.21
C ASN A 306 9.79 -37.25 -2.72
N THR A 307 8.65 -37.10 -2.03
CA THR A 307 8.65 -36.70 -0.60
C THR A 307 9.08 -37.86 0.28
N SER A 308 10.29 -37.78 0.84
CA SER A 308 10.85 -38.79 1.75
C SER A 308 10.47 -38.60 3.23
N THR A 309 9.84 -37.48 3.59
CA THR A 309 9.51 -37.14 4.99
C THR A 309 8.14 -36.48 5.08
N LEU A 310 7.25 -37.05 5.90
CA LEU A 310 5.99 -36.41 6.29
C LEU A 310 6.11 -35.76 7.68
N THR A 311 5.72 -34.49 7.74
CA THR A 311 5.63 -33.75 9.01
C THR A 311 4.19 -33.72 9.50
N VAL A 312 3.97 -34.27 10.69
CA VAL A 312 2.69 -34.35 11.39
C VAL A 312 2.65 -33.30 12.50
N HIS A 313 1.74 -32.34 12.40
CA HIS A 313 1.57 -31.30 13.42
C HIS A 313 0.28 -31.50 14.20
N TYR A 314 0.36 -31.58 15.53
CA TYR A 314 -0.79 -31.37 16.40
C TYR A 314 -1.14 -29.88 16.45
N ARG A 315 -2.42 -29.55 16.21
CA ARG A 315 -2.97 -28.20 16.19
C ARG A 315 -4.09 -28.08 17.24
N PRO A 316 -3.77 -27.69 18.49
CA PRO A 316 -4.76 -27.48 19.54
C PRO A 316 -5.78 -26.40 19.17
N ALA A 317 -6.95 -26.42 19.82
CA ALA A 317 -7.95 -25.36 19.69
C ALA A 317 -7.43 -24.02 20.25
N SER A 318 -7.99 -22.90 19.80
CA SER A 318 -7.56 -21.56 20.24
C SER A 318 -7.60 -21.38 21.76
N THR A 319 -8.62 -21.92 22.42
CA THR A 319 -8.87 -21.86 23.86
C THR A 319 -8.18 -22.98 24.66
N SER A 320 -7.50 -23.92 24.01
CA SER A 320 -6.85 -25.05 24.68
C SER A 320 -5.62 -24.62 25.47
N LEU A 321 -5.33 -25.26 26.60
CA LEU A 321 -4.10 -25.06 27.38
C LEU A 321 -2.84 -25.67 26.73
N TYR A 322 -2.98 -26.51 25.70
CA TYR A 322 -1.86 -27.29 25.18
C TYR A 322 -1.10 -26.56 24.06
N ARG A 323 0.24 -26.65 24.01
CA ARG A 323 1.04 -26.13 22.89
C ARG A 323 0.93 -27.04 21.66
N THR A 324 1.26 -26.51 20.48
CA THR A 324 1.44 -27.31 19.26
C THR A 324 2.67 -28.20 19.40
N THR A 325 2.59 -29.45 18.93
CA THR A 325 3.76 -30.33 18.83
C THR A 325 3.86 -30.94 17.44
N THR A 326 5.06 -31.34 17.03
CA THR A 326 5.37 -31.74 15.65
C THR A 326 6.22 -33.00 15.65
N ARG A 327 5.96 -33.92 14.71
CA ARG A 327 6.75 -35.11 14.48
C ARG A 327 7.02 -35.30 12.99
N SER A 328 8.28 -35.43 12.61
CA SER A 328 8.69 -35.82 11.26
C SER A 328 8.91 -37.33 11.19
N LEU A 329 8.45 -37.95 10.10
CA LEU A 329 8.48 -39.39 9.89
C LEU A 329 8.94 -39.69 8.46
N ALA A 330 9.85 -40.65 8.31
CA ALA A 330 10.34 -41.09 7.00
C ALA A 330 9.25 -41.91 6.28
N VAL A 331 9.13 -41.71 4.97
CA VAL A 331 8.20 -42.43 4.10
C VAL A 331 8.80 -42.65 2.72
N SER A 332 8.26 -43.61 1.99
CA SER A 332 8.35 -43.69 0.53
C SER A 332 6.95 -43.52 -0.05
N ILE A 333 6.77 -42.69 -1.07
CA ILE A 333 5.45 -42.46 -1.68
C ILE A 333 5.40 -43.12 -3.06
N THR A 334 4.55 -44.13 -3.20
CA THR A 334 4.26 -44.78 -4.48
C THR A 334 3.06 -44.09 -5.12
N GLN A 335 3.26 -43.53 -6.32
CA GLN A 335 2.20 -42.85 -7.08
C GLN A 335 1.08 -43.85 -7.43
N THR A 336 -0.17 -43.40 -7.37
CA THR A 336 -1.34 -44.19 -7.76
C THR A 336 -2.07 -43.51 -8.90
N ASP A 337 -2.32 -44.25 -9.98
CA ASP A 337 -3.06 -43.71 -11.12
C ASP A 337 -4.57 -43.71 -10.87
N ALA A 338 -5.19 -42.56 -11.13
CA ALA A 338 -6.61 -42.36 -11.05
C ALA A 338 -7.24 -42.39 -12.45
N THR A 339 -8.45 -42.94 -12.53
CA THR A 339 -9.28 -42.81 -13.73
C THR A 339 -9.94 -41.43 -13.72
N ALA A 340 -9.55 -40.59 -14.67
CA ALA A 340 -10.28 -39.37 -15.01
C ALA A 340 -11.41 -39.69 -16.00
N ARG A 341 -12.57 -39.06 -15.81
CA ARG A 341 -13.70 -39.07 -16.74
C ARG A 341 -14.12 -37.64 -17.01
N VAL A 342 -14.15 -37.26 -18.28
CA VAL A 342 -14.71 -35.98 -18.75
C VAL A 342 -16.11 -36.24 -19.28
N THR A 343 -17.05 -35.35 -18.94
CA THR A 343 -18.37 -35.31 -19.56
C THR A 343 -18.31 -34.33 -20.73
N GLU A 344 -18.95 -34.68 -21.84
CA GLU A 344 -19.05 -33.79 -23.01
C GLU A 344 -19.71 -32.45 -22.61
N PRO A 345 -19.25 -31.31 -23.15
CA PRO A 345 -19.86 -30.00 -22.87
C PRO A 345 -21.33 -29.93 -23.34
N ALA A 346 -22.11 -29.07 -22.68
CA ALA A 346 -23.55 -28.99 -22.93
C ALA A 346 -23.96 -28.38 -24.28
N ARG A 347 -23.04 -27.70 -24.98
CA ARG A 347 -23.23 -27.19 -26.35
C ARG A 347 -22.27 -27.90 -27.30
N SER A 348 -22.69 -28.05 -28.55
CA SER A 348 -21.85 -28.64 -29.61
C SER A 348 -20.84 -27.66 -30.22
N ALA A 349 -21.14 -26.35 -30.17
CA ALA A 349 -20.33 -25.29 -30.75
C ALA A 349 -20.21 -24.10 -29.79
N TYR A 350 -19.11 -23.36 -29.89
CA TYR A 350 -18.77 -22.18 -29.08
C TYR A 350 -18.12 -21.08 -29.94
N GLY A 351 -18.46 -19.82 -29.67
CA GLY A 351 -17.88 -18.64 -30.32
C GLY A 351 -16.76 -17.97 -29.50
N TYR A 352 -16.54 -16.67 -29.68
CA TYR A 352 -15.63 -15.83 -28.88
C TYR A 352 -16.32 -15.37 -27.59
N ALA A 353 -15.55 -15.17 -26.52
CA ALA A 353 -16.04 -14.87 -25.16
C ALA A 353 -17.01 -15.93 -24.55
N ASP A 354 -17.46 -16.88 -25.36
CA ASP A 354 -18.49 -17.84 -25.02
C ASP A 354 -18.03 -18.77 -23.88
N THR A 355 -18.93 -19.07 -22.95
CA THR A 355 -18.58 -19.75 -21.70
C THR A 355 -18.59 -21.26 -21.87
N LEU A 356 -17.39 -21.85 -21.95
CA LEU A 356 -17.16 -23.28 -21.99
C LEU A 356 -17.07 -23.86 -20.56
N ALA A 357 -17.89 -24.86 -20.26
CA ALA A 357 -17.89 -25.59 -19.00
C ALA A 357 -17.68 -27.10 -19.23
N VAL A 358 -16.76 -27.69 -18.47
CA VAL A 358 -16.31 -29.08 -18.61
C VAL A 358 -16.38 -29.78 -17.26
N ASP A 359 -17.20 -30.82 -17.14
CA ASP A 359 -17.32 -31.61 -15.91
C ASP A 359 -16.34 -32.79 -15.90
N VAL A 360 -15.52 -32.85 -14.86
CA VAL A 360 -14.46 -33.85 -14.67
C VAL A 360 -14.70 -34.61 -13.36
N ALA A 361 -14.64 -35.94 -13.39
CA ALA A 361 -14.66 -36.81 -12.22
C ALA A 361 -13.37 -37.63 -12.13
N LEU A 362 -12.75 -37.67 -10.94
CA LEU A 362 -11.48 -38.35 -10.69
C LEU A 362 -11.63 -39.39 -9.57
N VAL A 363 -11.36 -40.67 -9.87
CA VAL A 363 -11.52 -41.80 -8.95
C VAL A 363 -10.34 -42.77 -9.00
N VAL A 364 -10.00 -43.37 -7.86
CA VAL A 364 -9.08 -44.52 -7.75
C VAL A 364 -9.84 -45.64 -7.08
N ASN A 365 -10.03 -46.79 -7.74
CA ASN A 365 -10.79 -47.93 -7.21
C ASN A 365 -12.11 -47.49 -6.56
N GLU A 366 -12.93 -46.76 -7.33
CA GLU A 366 -14.21 -46.13 -6.94
C GLU A 366 -14.13 -45.06 -5.83
N THR A 367 -12.98 -44.89 -5.17
CA THR A 367 -12.78 -43.86 -4.14
C THR A 367 -12.54 -42.50 -4.80
N PRO A 368 -13.34 -41.46 -4.50
CA PRO A 368 -13.16 -40.14 -5.10
C PRO A 368 -11.86 -39.47 -4.66
N VAL A 369 -11.06 -38.98 -5.61
CA VAL A 369 -9.82 -38.25 -5.32
C VAL A 369 -10.18 -36.81 -4.97
N ARG A 370 -9.85 -36.35 -3.76
CA ARG A 370 -10.32 -35.07 -3.21
C ARG A 370 -9.27 -33.96 -3.33
N ARG A 371 -9.71 -32.74 -3.66
CA ARG A 371 -8.90 -31.50 -3.76
C ARG A 371 -7.71 -31.59 -4.72
N PHE A 372 -7.69 -32.57 -5.62
CA PHE A 372 -6.66 -32.75 -6.64
C PHE A 372 -6.65 -31.56 -7.63
N PRO A 373 -5.49 -30.94 -7.91
CA PRO A 373 -5.40 -29.80 -8.83
C PRO A 373 -5.45 -30.26 -10.29
N ILE A 374 -6.36 -29.68 -11.06
CA ILE A 374 -6.62 -30.02 -12.47
C ILE A 374 -6.61 -28.74 -13.31
N SER A 375 -6.04 -28.83 -14.51
CA SER A 375 -6.04 -27.77 -15.52
C SER A 375 -6.75 -28.22 -16.77
N ALA A 376 -7.54 -27.32 -17.37
CA ALA A 376 -8.08 -27.47 -18.71
C ALA A 376 -7.38 -26.50 -19.67
N SER A 377 -7.14 -26.95 -20.89
CA SER A 377 -6.76 -26.13 -22.04
C SER A 377 -7.69 -26.41 -23.24
N LEU A 378 -7.85 -25.42 -24.11
CA LEU A 378 -8.60 -25.48 -25.37
C LEU A 378 -7.63 -25.17 -26.51
N ALA A 379 -7.51 -26.06 -27.49
CA ALA A 379 -6.54 -25.94 -28.60
C ALA A 379 -5.08 -25.69 -28.15
N GLY A 380 -4.71 -26.11 -26.94
CA GLY A 380 -3.39 -25.86 -26.33
C GLY A 380 -3.33 -24.63 -25.43
N SER A 381 -4.15 -23.60 -25.68
CA SER A 381 -4.28 -22.40 -24.84
C SER A 381 -4.90 -22.74 -23.48
N LYS A 382 -4.31 -22.25 -22.39
CA LYS A 382 -4.78 -22.51 -21.02
C LYS A 382 -6.16 -21.86 -20.82
N LEU A 383 -7.16 -22.67 -20.51
CA LEU A 383 -8.53 -22.20 -20.24
C LEU A 383 -8.70 -21.84 -18.76
N VAL A 384 -8.46 -22.80 -17.85
CA VAL A 384 -8.69 -22.61 -16.41
C VAL A 384 -7.95 -23.65 -15.57
N THR A 385 -7.73 -23.33 -14.28
CA THR A 385 -7.27 -24.28 -13.25
C THR A 385 -8.30 -24.40 -12.14
N GLY A 386 -8.59 -25.63 -11.70
CA GLY A 386 -9.51 -25.91 -10.60
C GLY A 386 -9.02 -27.04 -9.71
N ALA A 387 -9.88 -27.49 -8.80
CA ALA A 387 -9.60 -28.67 -7.97
C ALA A 387 -10.86 -29.48 -7.66
N THR A 388 -10.72 -30.81 -7.62
CA THR A 388 -11.83 -31.74 -7.31
C THR A 388 -12.44 -31.46 -5.93
N LYS A 389 -13.76 -31.57 -5.82
CA LYS A 389 -14.53 -31.42 -4.57
C LYS A 389 -14.36 -32.67 -3.67
N ALA A 390 -15.05 -32.72 -2.53
CA ALA A 390 -15.05 -33.91 -1.65
C ALA A 390 -15.64 -35.17 -2.32
N THR A 391 -16.44 -34.96 -3.36
CA THR A 391 -17.07 -35.92 -4.27
C THR A 391 -16.17 -36.35 -5.43
N GLY A 392 -14.94 -35.85 -5.54
CA GLY A 392 -14.00 -36.15 -6.63
C GLY A 392 -14.32 -35.53 -7.98
N ASN A 393 -15.38 -34.72 -8.07
CA ASN A 393 -15.76 -33.99 -9.28
C ASN A 393 -15.35 -32.51 -9.24
N VAL A 394 -15.14 -31.91 -10.40
CA VAL A 394 -14.95 -30.47 -10.61
C VAL A 394 -15.58 -30.06 -11.93
N THR A 395 -16.23 -28.89 -11.93
CA THR A 395 -16.65 -28.20 -13.15
C THR A 395 -15.57 -27.16 -13.44
N LEU A 396 -14.96 -27.24 -14.60
CA LEU A 396 -13.94 -26.30 -15.07
C LEU A 396 -14.61 -25.35 -16.07
N THR A 397 -14.70 -24.08 -15.72
CA THR A 397 -15.38 -23.05 -16.52
C THR A 397 -14.39 -21.98 -16.93
N GLY A 398 -14.40 -21.59 -18.21
CA GLY A 398 -13.63 -20.48 -18.75
C GLY A 398 -14.24 -19.98 -20.07
N THR A 399 -13.74 -18.88 -20.59
CA THR A 399 -14.20 -18.29 -21.84
C THR A 399 -13.30 -18.71 -23.00
N VAL A 400 -13.87 -18.83 -24.20
CA VAL A 400 -13.09 -19.04 -25.43
C VAL A 400 -12.42 -17.73 -25.83
N GLY A 401 -11.09 -17.73 -25.91
CA GLY A 401 -10.30 -16.56 -26.32
C GLY A 401 -10.03 -16.55 -27.82
N ALA A 402 -9.74 -15.36 -28.37
CA ALA A 402 -9.52 -15.13 -29.80
C ALA A 402 -8.37 -15.97 -30.41
N SER A 403 -7.40 -16.39 -29.60
CA SER A 403 -6.28 -17.24 -30.07
C SER A 403 -6.66 -18.69 -30.41
N VAL A 404 -7.93 -19.07 -30.24
CA VAL A 404 -8.46 -20.37 -30.65
C VAL A 404 -9.01 -20.24 -32.07
N SER A 405 -8.43 -20.96 -33.04
CA SER A 405 -8.91 -20.97 -34.42
C SER A 405 -10.25 -21.72 -34.58
N THR A 406 -10.97 -21.43 -35.66
CA THR A 406 -12.25 -22.09 -35.98
C THR A 406 -12.14 -23.57 -36.36
N GLY A 407 -13.24 -24.31 -36.19
CA GLY A 407 -13.38 -25.75 -36.45
C GLY A 407 -13.20 -26.62 -35.20
N ASP A 408 -12.92 -27.91 -35.41
CA ASP A 408 -12.75 -28.90 -34.35
C ASP A 408 -11.58 -28.54 -33.40
N ALA A 409 -11.90 -28.12 -32.19
CA ALA A 409 -10.92 -27.83 -31.14
C ALA A 409 -10.96 -28.87 -30.01
N THR A 410 -9.79 -29.36 -29.61
CA THR A 410 -9.68 -30.28 -28.47
C THR A 410 -9.58 -29.52 -27.15
N VAL A 411 -10.51 -29.83 -26.25
CA VAL A 411 -10.41 -29.56 -24.82
C VAL A 411 -9.57 -30.67 -24.20
N ARG A 412 -8.48 -30.30 -23.51
CA ARG A 412 -7.58 -31.23 -22.82
C ARG A 412 -7.56 -30.95 -21.32
N VAL A 413 -7.85 -31.98 -20.53
CA VAL A 413 -7.86 -31.94 -19.06
C VAL A 413 -6.69 -32.77 -18.55
N ALA A 414 -5.85 -32.18 -17.69
CA ALA A 414 -4.61 -32.79 -17.20
C ALA A 414 -4.27 -32.36 -15.75
N PRO A 415 -3.37 -33.09 -15.05
CA PRO A 415 -2.77 -32.63 -13.81
C PRO A 415 -2.06 -31.27 -13.98
N SER A 416 -2.19 -30.36 -13.01
CA SER A 416 -1.66 -29.00 -13.16
C SER A 416 -0.18 -28.81 -12.80
N ARG A 417 0.49 -29.82 -12.23
CA ARG A 417 1.84 -29.72 -11.62
C ARG A 417 2.58 -31.05 -11.68
N GLU A 418 3.84 -31.03 -11.21
CA GLU A 418 4.74 -32.16 -10.91
C GLU A 418 4.05 -33.45 -10.41
N PRO A 419 4.67 -34.64 -10.59
CA PRO A 419 4.10 -35.91 -10.17
C PRO A 419 3.76 -35.94 -8.67
N LEU A 420 2.46 -35.90 -8.39
CA LEU A 420 1.88 -36.04 -7.06
C LEU A 420 1.63 -37.52 -6.74
N ALA A 421 1.41 -37.84 -5.47
CA ALA A 421 1.02 -39.17 -5.02
C ALA A 421 -0.21 -39.78 -5.72
N VAL A 422 -1.03 -38.96 -6.40
CA VAL A 422 -1.99 -39.42 -7.40
C VAL A 422 -1.60 -38.85 -8.77
N GLY A 423 -1.57 -39.71 -9.79
CA GLY A 423 -1.48 -39.34 -11.20
C GLY A 423 -2.80 -39.55 -11.92
N PHE A 424 -2.94 -39.03 -13.15
CA PHE A 424 -3.94 -39.49 -14.11
C PHE A 424 -3.51 -39.12 -15.54
N ASP A 425 -3.82 -39.99 -16.50
CA ASP A 425 -3.54 -39.73 -17.91
C ASP A 425 -4.44 -38.60 -18.45
N PRO A 426 -3.88 -37.62 -19.19
CA PRO A 426 -4.66 -36.53 -19.78
C PRO A 426 -5.82 -37.04 -20.63
N VAL A 427 -7.02 -36.54 -20.33
CA VAL A 427 -8.27 -36.90 -21.01
C VAL A 427 -8.75 -35.73 -21.87
N THR A 428 -9.40 -36.05 -22.99
CA THR A 428 -9.79 -35.07 -24.01
C THR A 428 -11.25 -35.21 -24.41
N THR A 429 -11.84 -34.10 -24.84
CA THR A 429 -13.12 -34.02 -25.55
C THR A 429 -13.00 -32.96 -26.63
N ASN A 430 -13.77 -33.07 -27.71
CA ASN A 430 -13.77 -32.06 -28.77
C ASN A 430 -14.98 -31.13 -28.64
N VAL A 431 -14.86 -29.93 -29.16
CA VAL A 431 -15.92 -28.93 -29.36
C VAL A 431 -15.71 -28.27 -30.73
N ASP A 432 -16.77 -27.84 -31.38
CA ASP A 432 -16.66 -27.00 -32.59
C ASP A 432 -16.48 -25.53 -32.19
N ILE A 433 -15.59 -24.81 -32.88
CA ILE A 433 -15.33 -23.38 -32.68
C ILE A 433 -15.82 -22.61 -33.90
N THR A 434 -16.86 -21.81 -33.71
CA THR A 434 -17.47 -21.00 -34.77
C THR A 434 -16.83 -19.62 -34.85
N SER A 435 -16.75 -19.07 -36.06
CA SER A 435 -16.32 -17.67 -36.26
C SER A 435 -17.42 -16.71 -35.80
N GLU A 436 -17.02 -15.58 -35.21
CA GLU A 436 -17.92 -14.47 -34.91
C GLU A 436 -17.62 -13.22 -35.73
N GLN A 437 -18.67 -12.53 -36.18
CA GLN A 437 -18.55 -11.25 -36.86
C GLN A 437 -18.05 -10.18 -35.90
N THR A 438 -17.02 -9.43 -36.32
CA THR A 438 -16.55 -8.26 -35.59
C THR A 438 -17.10 -6.95 -36.17
N ALA A 439 -17.22 -5.95 -35.30
CA ALA A 439 -17.43 -4.56 -35.63
C ALA A 439 -16.19 -3.77 -35.17
N LEU A 440 -15.64 -2.98 -36.09
CA LEU A 440 -14.50 -2.11 -35.85
C LEU A 440 -14.94 -0.66 -36.11
N ASP A 441 -14.79 0.19 -35.11
CA ASP A 441 -15.02 1.63 -35.21
C ASP A 441 -13.68 2.37 -35.23
N ALA A 442 -13.58 3.47 -35.98
CA ALA A 442 -12.39 4.31 -36.03
C ALA A 442 -12.76 5.80 -36.07
N THR A 443 -12.05 6.60 -35.28
CA THR A 443 -12.11 8.07 -35.26
C THR A 443 -10.70 8.64 -35.32
N ALA A 444 -10.53 9.81 -35.94
CA ALA A 444 -9.22 10.44 -36.08
C ALA A 444 -9.30 11.95 -35.85
N ARG A 445 -8.42 12.46 -34.99
CA ARG A 445 -8.39 13.88 -34.60
C ARG A 445 -6.97 14.46 -34.67
N PRO A 446 -6.82 15.75 -34.98
CA PRO A 446 -5.55 16.46 -34.83
C PRO A 446 -5.07 16.43 -33.38
N ALA A 447 -3.75 16.37 -33.20
CA ALA A 447 -3.07 16.55 -31.93
C ALA A 447 -1.89 17.52 -32.09
N GLU A 448 -1.36 17.99 -30.96
CA GLU A 448 -0.23 18.92 -30.94
C GLU A 448 1.01 18.35 -31.65
N GLY A 449 1.87 19.25 -32.15
CA GLY A 449 3.04 18.87 -32.94
C GLY A 449 2.72 18.27 -34.32
N GLY A 450 1.51 18.46 -34.85
CA GLY A 450 1.12 18.02 -36.19
C GLY A 450 0.90 16.50 -36.34
N SER A 451 0.69 15.80 -35.24
CA SER A 451 0.33 14.38 -35.22
C SER A 451 -1.19 14.20 -35.31
N LEU A 452 -1.63 13.01 -35.73
CA LEU A 452 -3.03 12.58 -35.72
C LEU A 452 -3.18 11.48 -34.67
N VAL A 453 -4.16 11.61 -33.77
CA VAL A 453 -4.54 10.53 -32.85
C VAL A 453 -5.67 9.74 -33.51
N VAL A 454 -5.43 8.45 -33.73
CA VAL A 454 -6.41 7.49 -34.24
C VAL A 454 -6.84 6.61 -33.06
N GLN A 455 -8.13 6.52 -32.82
CA GLN A 455 -8.70 5.74 -31.73
C GLN A 455 -10.03 5.10 -32.12
N GLY A 456 -10.36 3.99 -31.48
CA GLY A 456 -11.55 3.22 -31.83
C GLY A 456 -11.74 2.01 -30.92
N ALA A 457 -12.64 1.13 -31.31
CA ALA A 457 -12.93 -0.11 -30.60
C ALA A 457 -13.16 -1.27 -31.58
N LEU A 458 -12.70 -2.46 -31.19
CA LEU A 458 -13.02 -3.73 -31.82
C LEU A 458 -13.93 -4.53 -30.88
N SER A 459 -15.08 -4.95 -31.39
CA SER A 459 -16.07 -5.73 -30.65
C SER A 459 -16.64 -6.85 -31.51
N THR A 460 -17.27 -7.84 -30.89
CA THR A 460 -18.16 -8.76 -31.60
C THR A 460 -19.44 -8.03 -32.01
N ARG A 461 -20.17 -8.56 -32.98
CA ARG A 461 -21.48 -8.03 -33.38
C ARG A 461 -22.52 -8.06 -32.25
N GLU A 462 -22.33 -8.91 -31.24
CA GLU A 462 -23.19 -8.98 -30.05
C GLU A 462 -22.81 -7.94 -28.98
N GLY A 463 -21.65 -7.28 -29.14
CA GLY A 463 -21.18 -6.17 -28.30
C GLY A 463 -20.08 -6.55 -27.31
N ASP A 464 -19.53 -7.78 -27.38
CA ASP A 464 -18.44 -8.19 -26.51
C ASP A 464 -17.12 -7.52 -26.94
N PRO A 465 -16.35 -6.93 -26.00
CA PRO A 465 -15.08 -6.30 -26.31
C PRO A 465 -14.02 -7.34 -26.70
N VAL A 466 -13.24 -7.04 -27.74
CA VAL A 466 -12.21 -7.97 -28.25
C VAL A 466 -10.83 -7.58 -27.71
N ASP A 467 -10.38 -8.28 -26.67
CA ASP A 467 -9.10 -8.03 -25.98
C ASP A 467 -7.85 -8.56 -26.72
N GLY A 468 -6.76 -7.81 -26.61
CA GLY A 468 -5.41 -8.25 -26.97
C GLY A 468 -5.16 -8.52 -28.45
N GLN A 469 -6.00 -8.00 -29.36
CA GLN A 469 -5.91 -8.27 -30.79
C GLN A 469 -5.16 -7.17 -31.55
N PRO A 470 -4.31 -7.53 -32.53
CA PRO A 470 -3.57 -6.57 -33.34
C PRO A 470 -4.51 -5.89 -34.34
N VAL A 471 -4.47 -4.56 -34.37
CA VAL A 471 -5.24 -3.71 -35.28
C VAL A 471 -4.27 -2.85 -36.08
N VAL A 472 -4.48 -2.78 -37.40
CA VAL A 472 -3.56 -2.16 -38.36
C VAL A 472 -4.15 -0.85 -38.87
N VAL A 473 -3.44 0.26 -38.65
CA VAL A 473 -3.80 1.61 -39.08
C VAL A 473 -3.01 1.99 -40.32
N HIS A 474 -3.71 2.30 -41.41
CA HIS A 474 -3.16 2.76 -42.68
C HIS A 474 -3.43 4.25 -42.90
N ILE A 475 -2.36 5.02 -43.13
CA ILE A 475 -2.45 6.45 -43.51
C ILE A 475 -1.55 6.69 -44.73
N GLY A 476 -2.18 6.83 -45.91
CA GLY A 476 -1.47 6.95 -47.18
C GLY A 476 -0.63 5.72 -47.50
N ASN A 477 0.69 5.84 -47.44
CA ASN A 477 1.64 4.74 -47.62
C ASN A 477 2.26 4.23 -46.30
N ARG A 478 1.84 4.76 -45.14
CA ARG A 478 2.33 4.33 -43.81
C ARG A 478 1.35 3.34 -43.19
N THR A 479 1.91 2.35 -42.52
CA THR A 479 1.17 1.31 -41.78
C THR A 479 1.73 1.24 -40.37
N LEU A 480 0.86 1.19 -39.37
CA LEU A 480 1.21 1.05 -37.96
C LEU A 480 0.31 0.00 -37.31
N THR A 481 0.88 -0.87 -36.48
CA THR A 481 0.12 -1.84 -35.70
C THR A 481 -0.03 -1.33 -34.27
N THR A 482 -1.23 -1.45 -33.72
CA THR A 482 -1.54 -1.27 -32.30
C THR A 482 -2.29 -2.50 -31.80
N THR A 483 -2.57 -2.61 -30.50
CA THR A 483 -3.28 -3.74 -29.90
C THR A 483 -4.47 -3.22 -29.11
N THR A 484 -5.59 -3.94 -29.13
CA THR A 484 -6.74 -3.63 -28.28
C THR A 484 -6.48 -3.94 -26.81
N ASP A 485 -7.08 -3.16 -25.92
CA ASP A 485 -7.07 -3.40 -24.48
C ASP A 485 -8.23 -4.32 -24.03
N GLY A 486 -8.32 -4.60 -22.73
CA GLY A 486 -9.36 -5.43 -22.12
C GLY A 486 -10.80 -4.88 -22.22
N SER A 487 -10.98 -3.67 -22.75
CA SER A 487 -12.28 -3.10 -23.12
C SER A 487 -12.50 -3.05 -24.65
N GLY A 488 -11.62 -3.69 -25.42
CA GLY A 488 -11.65 -3.72 -26.88
C GLY A 488 -11.19 -2.41 -27.53
N THR A 489 -10.74 -1.42 -26.77
CA THR A 489 -10.37 -0.11 -27.33
C THR A 489 -8.91 -0.09 -27.76
N TYR A 490 -8.61 0.75 -28.75
CA TYR A 490 -7.25 1.00 -29.20
C TYR A 490 -7.02 2.49 -29.43
N ARG A 491 -5.78 2.94 -29.24
CA ARG A 491 -5.35 4.33 -29.46
C ARG A 491 -3.90 4.37 -29.94
N THR A 492 -3.62 5.14 -30.98
CA THR A 492 -2.27 5.33 -31.50
C THR A 492 -2.09 6.73 -32.09
N ALA A 493 -0.86 7.24 -32.07
CA ALA A 493 -0.50 8.53 -32.64
C ALA A 493 0.33 8.33 -33.92
N VAL A 494 -0.08 8.99 -35.01
CA VAL A 494 0.55 8.88 -36.32
C VAL A 494 0.95 10.26 -36.83
N ARG A 495 2.20 10.42 -37.27
CA ARG A 495 2.60 11.58 -38.06
C ARG A 495 2.29 11.33 -39.54
N PRO A 496 1.39 12.09 -40.19
CA PRO A 496 1.13 11.95 -41.62
C PRO A 496 2.39 12.26 -42.47
N PRO A 497 2.46 11.78 -43.72
CA PRO A 497 3.58 12.07 -44.61
C PRO A 497 3.74 13.57 -44.89
N THR A 498 4.99 14.03 -45.03
CA THR A 498 5.29 15.42 -45.39
C THR A 498 4.65 15.79 -46.73
N GLY A 499 3.75 16.79 -46.71
CA GLY A 499 3.00 17.24 -47.88
C GLY A 499 1.57 16.67 -48.01
N ALA A 500 1.16 15.75 -47.14
CA ALA A 500 -0.26 15.42 -46.97
C ALA A 500 -0.97 16.52 -46.16
N SER A 501 -2.21 16.87 -46.52
CA SER A 501 -3.02 17.77 -45.69
C SER A 501 -3.62 17.00 -44.51
N ASN A 502 -3.31 17.45 -43.30
CA ASN A 502 -3.84 16.88 -42.06
C ASN A 502 -5.37 16.98 -41.97
N GLU A 503 -5.99 17.89 -42.72
CA GLU A 503 -7.44 18.19 -42.71
C GLU A 503 -8.24 17.30 -43.69
N SER A 504 -7.58 16.39 -44.42
CA SER A 504 -8.24 15.55 -45.44
C SER A 504 -7.64 14.14 -45.59
N ALA A 505 -6.75 13.73 -44.69
CA ALA A 505 -6.20 12.38 -44.69
C ALA A 505 -7.32 11.34 -44.49
N THR A 506 -7.46 10.41 -45.43
CA THR A 506 -8.28 9.20 -45.25
C THR A 506 -7.47 8.17 -44.49
N ILE A 507 -8.07 7.60 -43.44
CA ILE A 507 -7.45 6.67 -42.52
C ILE A 507 -8.30 5.40 -42.53
N THR A 508 -7.69 4.30 -42.97
CA THR A 508 -8.31 2.98 -42.91
C THR A 508 -7.73 2.24 -41.73
N VAL A 509 -8.57 1.58 -40.96
CA VAL A 509 -8.15 0.68 -39.88
C VAL A 509 -8.69 -0.71 -40.19
N GLU A 510 -7.84 -1.72 -40.09
CA GLU A 510 -8.16 -3.10 -40.43
C GLU A 510 -7.81 -4.03 -39.25
N PHE A 511 -8.72 -4.94 -38.94
CA PHE A 511 -8.48 -6.10 -38.08
C PHE A 511 -8.51 -7.34 -38.97
N ASP A 512 -7.41 -8.10 -38.99
CA ASP A 512 -7.35 -9.41 -39.64
C ASP A 512 -7.63 -10.52 -38.63
N GLY A 513 -8.79 -11.18 -38.77
CA GLY A 513 -9.18 -12.34 -37.98
C GLY A 513 -8.45 -13.64 -38.35
N GLY A 514 -7.54 -13.61 -39.33
CA GLY A 514 -6.76 -14.78 -39.76
C GLY A 514 -6.10 -15.55 -38.60
N GLY A 515 -6.52 -16.80 -38.41
CA GLY A 515 -6.01 -17.68 -37.34
C GLY A 515 -6.77 -17.61 -36.01
N THR A 516 -7.74 -16.70 -35.88
CA THR A 516 -8.62 -16.55 -34.71
C THR A 516 -9.97 -17.24 -34.91
N ASN A 517 -10.90 -17.08 -33.96
CA ASN A 517 -12.34 -17.35 -34.13
C ASN A 517 -13.16 -16.07 -34.39
N LEU A 518 -12.53 -15.02 -34.90
CA LEU A 518 -13.15 -13.76 -35.25
C LEU A 518 -13.07 -13.54 -36.77
N GLU A 519 -14.11 -13.00 -37.38
CA GLU A 519 -14.08 -12.54 -38.76
C GLU A 519 -13.34 -11.18 -38.86
N SER A 520 -12.56 -11.00 -39.93
CA SER A 520 -11.86 -9.74 -40.22
C SER A 520 -12.84 -8.58 -40.44
N SER A 521 -12.47 -7.37 -40.03
CA SER A 521 -13.28 -6.14 -40.20
C SER A 521 -12.43 -4.92 -40.54
N SER A 522 -13.04 -3.90 -41.13
CA SER A 522 -12.37 -2.65 -41.45
C SER A 522 -13.26 -1.43 -41.26
N ALA A 523 -12.63 -0.32 -40.87
CA ALA A 523 -13.24 0.98 -40.66
C ALA A 523 -12.50 2.03 -41.52
N THR A 524 -13.19 3.07 -41.96
CA THR A 524 -12.56 4.19 -42.66
C THR A 524 -13.10 5.51 -42.13
N THR A 525 -12.19 6.40 -41.73
CA THR A 525 -12.52 7.75 -41.25
C THR A 525 -11.70 8.79 -41.99
N SER A 526 -12.22 10.01 -42.06
CA SER A 526 -11.41 11.21 -42.31
C SER A 526 -11.02 11.85 -40.99
N VAL A 527 -10.09 12.80 -41.02
CA VAL A 527 -9.76 13.62 -39.84
C VAL A 527 -10.90 14.61 -39.58
N GLU A 528 -11.42 14.64 -38.35
CA GLU A 528 -12.38 15.66 -37.94
C GLU A 528 -11.68 17.02 -37.82
N SER A 529 -11.93 17.91 -38.79
CA SER A 529 -11.54 19.31 -38.66
C SER A 529 -12.36 19.96 -37.54
N VAL A 530 -11.68 20.56 -36.56
CA VAL A 530 -12.34 21.41 -35.56
C VAL A 530 -12.82 22.67 -36.28
N GLU A 531 -14.10 22.72 -36.64
CA GLU A 531 -14.73 23.98 -36.99
C GLU A 531 -14.74 24.88 -35.76
N THR A 532 -13.79 25.79 -35.68
CA THR A 532 -13.78 26.90 -34.73
C THR A 532 -15.01 27.76 -35.03
N GLY A 533 -16.12 27.45 -34.36
CA GLY A 533 -17.48 27.96 -34.62
C GLY A 533 -17.65 29.46 -34.38
N GLY A 534 -17.00 30.28 -35.20
CA GLY A 534 -17.31 31.69 -35.37
C GLY A 534 -18.51 31.82 -36.31
N SER A 535 -19.68 32.10 -35.75
CA SER A 535 -20.79 32.66 -36.53
C SER A 535 -21.51 33.74 -35.72
N PRO A 536 -21.69 34.94 -36.30
CA PRO A 536 -22.41 36.02 -35.64
C PRO A 536 -23.90 35.71 -35.56
N VAL A 537 -24.56 36.35 -34.60
CA VAL A 537 -26.03 36.38 -34.48
C VAL A 537 -26.68 36.92 -35.74
N ASP A 538 -27.71 36.24 -36.24
CA ASP A 538 -28.98 36.92 -36.57
C ASP A 538 -30.18 35.96 -36.52
N ALA A 539 -31.38 36.54 -36.39
CA ALA A 539 -32.59 35.82 -36.00
C ALA A 539 -33.57 35.49 -37.15
N SER A 540 -34.52 34.59 -36.84
CA SER A 540 -35.77 34.28 -37.57
C SER A 540 -35.72 33.35 -38.80
N ASN A 541 -36.15 32.09 -38.60
CA ASN A 541 -37.52 31.69 -38.98
C ASN A 541 -37.92 30.34 -38.39
N ALA A 542 -39.23 30.07 -38.35
CA ALA A 542 -39.80 28.91 -37.66
C ALA A 542 -40.25 27.77 -38.60
N GLY A 543 -40.07 26.53 -38.13
CA GLY A 543 -40.95 25.39 -38.46
C GLY A 543 -40.32 24.21 -39.21
N GLY A 544 -40.51 22.99 -38.67
CA GLY A 544 -40.65 21.80 -39.54
C GLY A 544 -39.76 20.57 -39.33
N LEU A 545 -39.59 20.09 -38.10
CA LEU A 545 -39.43 18.65 -37.74
C LEU A 545 -38.53 17.75 -38.63
N SER A 546 -37.33 17.43 -38.13
CA SER A 546 -36.54 16.26 -38.56
C SER A 546 -36.12 15.45 -37.32
N ALA A 547 -36.22 14.12 -37.39
CA ALA A 547 -35.81 13.21 -36.31
C ALA A 547 -34.39 12.70 -36.56
N GLY A 548 -33.54 12.74 -35.52
CA GLY A 548 -32.13 12.38 -35.59
C GLY A 548 -31.33 13.24 -34.62
N PHE A 549 -31.30 12.86 -33.34
CA PHE A 549 -30.53 13.56 -32.33
C PHE A 549 -29.02 13.31 -32.55
N PRO A 550 -28.17 14.36 -32.65
CA PRO A 550 -26.73 14.18 -32.52
C PRO A 550 -26.36 13.98 -31.03
N PRO A 551 -25.33 13.18 -30.71
CA PRO A 551 -24.76 13.14 -29.37
C PRO A 551 -24.11 14.49 -29.03
N SER A 552 -24.26 14.92 -27.78
CA SER A 552 -23.85 16.24 -27.30
C SER A 552 -22.35 16.35 -27.05
N VAL A 553 -21.78 17.49 -27.43
CA VAL A 553 -20.41 17.92 -27.09
C VAL A 553 -20.29 18.26 -25.59
N THR A 554 -20.14 17.26 -24.74
CA THR A 554 -19.85 17.40 -23.30
C THR A 554 -18.83 16.40 -22.72
N ASP A 555 -18.13 15.62 -23.56
CA ASP A 555 -17.12 14.63 -23.11
C ASP A 555 -15.70 15.00 -23.53
N PHE A 556 -15.18 16.08 -22.95
CA PHE A 556 -13.76 16.42 -22.96
C PHE A 556 -13.31 16.72 -21.52
N LEU A 557 -13.02 15.67 -20.73
CA LEU A 557 -12.19 15.74 -19.52
C LEU A 557 -11.89 14.35 -18.91
N TRP A 558 -11.35 13.39 -19.69
CA TRP A 558 -10.67 12.22 -19.12
C TRP A 558 -9.43 11.81 -19.93
N ALA A 559 -8.28 12.33 -19.51
CA ALA A 559 -6.95 11.83 -19.87
C ALA A 559 -6.04 11.79 -18.62
N ALA A 560 -6.63 11.42 -17.47
CA ALA A 560 -5.95 11.21 -16.19
C ALA A 560 -6.82 10.34 -15.25
N ALA A 561 -7.12 9.11 -15.67
CA ALA A 561 -7.87 8.14 -14.84
C ALA A 561 -7.50 6.69 -15.20
N ALA A 562 -6.24 6.31 -14.92
CA ALA A 562 -5.76 4.94 -15.10
C ALA A 562 -5.07 4.34 -13.85
N VAL A 563 -5.17 4.99 -12.69
CA VAL A 563 -5.03 4.37 -11.35
C VAL A 563 -6.01 5.11 -10.43
N GLY A 564 -7.01 4.42 -9.85
CA GLY A 564 -7.97 5.13 -8.99
C GLY A 564 -9.31 4.48 -8.63
N PHE A 565 -9.48 3.15 -8.75
CA PHE A 565 -10.75 2.50 -8.37
C PHE A 565 -10.64 1.16 -7.61
N VAL A 566 -9.73 1.10 -6.62
CA VAL A 566 -9.82 0.13 -5.51
C VAL A 566 -9.58 0.85 -4.16
N GLY A 567 -10.49 1.78 -3.80
CA GLY A 567 -10.32 2.58 -2.59
C GLY A 567 -11.59 3.16 -1.94
N LEU A 568 -12.76 3.10 -2.59
CA LEU A 568 -13.96 3.83 -2.14
C LEU A 568 -15.19 2.96 -1.81
N ALA A 569 -14.98 1.72 -1.38
CA ALA A 569 -16.06 0.82 -0.94
C ALA A 569 -16.07 0.53 0.58
N THR A 570 -15.00 0.85 1.31
CA THR A 570 -14.80 0.44 2.71
C THR A 570 -15.25 1.47 3.75
N VAL A 571 -15.22 2.77 3.43
CA VAL A 571 -15.42 3.85 4.42
C VAL A 571 -16.89 4.07 4.80
N VAL A 572 -17.84 3.80 3.91
CA VAL A 572 -19.28 4.05 4.15
C VAL A 572 -19.94 2.96 5.01
N LEU A 573 -19.34 1.76 5.13
CA LEU A 573 -19.91 0.66 5.91
C LEU A 573 -19.41 0.55 7.36
N LEU A 574 -18.40 1.32 7.78
CA LEU A 574 -17.93 1.35 9.18
C LEU A 574 -18.53 2.49 10.03
N ARG A 575 -19.22 3.47 9.43
CA ARG A 575 -19.89 4.56 10.17
C ARG A 575 -21.29 4.21 10.72
N ARG A 576 -21.66 2.92 10.76
CA ARG A 576 -22.93 2.42 11.33
C ARG A 576 -22.75 1.19 12.23
N ARG A 577 -22.08 1.37 13.39
CA ARG A 577 -22.35 0.60 14.64
C ARG A 577 -21.58 1.10 15.87
N THR A 578 -21.84 2.33 16.30
CA THR A 578 -21.57 2.73 17.70
C THR A 578 -22.71 3.61 18.20
N ALA A 579 -23.63 3.01 18.95
CA ALA A 579 -24.65 3.67 19.75
C ALA A 579 -25.06 2.70 20.86
N THR A 580 -25.31 3.21 22.06
CA THR A 580 -25.76 2.46 23.27
C THR A 580 -24.63 1.58 23.86
N GLU A 581 -24.19 1.72 25.13
CA GLU A 581 -24.68 2.53 26.26
C GLU A 581 -23.50 2.83 27.22
N VAL A 582 -23.46 4.01 27.84
CA VAL A 582 -22.55 4.31 28.96
C VAL A 582 -23.39 4.37 30.23
N PRO A 583 -23.15 3.50 31.23
CA PRO A 583 -23.74 3.68 32.55
C PRO A 583 -22.91 4.66 33.37
N GLU A 584 -23.56 5.73 33.86
CA GLU A 584 -23.05 6.50 35.00
C GLU A 584 -22.86 5.56 36.21
N MET A 585 -21.73 5.67 36.92
CA MET A 585 -21.72 5.38 38.35
C MET A 585 -20.58 6.07 39.11
N VAL A 586 -21.00 7.04 39.93
CA VAL A 586 -20.46 7.52 41.21
C VAL A 586 -19.04 8.10 41.29
N ASP A 587 -18.98 9.38 41.67
CA ASP A 587 -17.91 9.96 42.49
C ASP A 587 -17.67 9.11 43.76
N ALA A 588 -16.40 8.82 44.06
CA ALA A 588 -15.99 8.28 45.35
C ALA A 588 -14.73 8.99 45.84
N ASP A 589 -14.86 9.60 47.01
CA ASP A 589 -13.88 10.49 47.66
C ASP A 589 -12.60 9.77 48.12
N LEU A 590 -11.55 10.56 48.33
CA LEU A 590 -10.19 10.15 48.70
C LEU A 590 -10.10 9.63 50.14
N SER A 591 -9.28 8.59 50.39
CA SER A 591 -8.21 8.58 51.42
C SER A 591 -7.65 7.19 51.78
N SER A 592 -6.38 7.19 52.23
CA SER A 592 -5.74 6.22 53.15
C SER A 592 -4.69 5.21 52.61
N LEU A 593 -3.46 5.72 52.41
CA LEU A 593 -2.17 5.23 52.98
C LEU A 593 -1.73 3.76 52.85
N GLY A 594 -0.47 3.57 52.40
CA GLY A 594 0.23 2.26 52.40
C GLY A 594 1.68 2.34 51.89
N ASP A 595 2.53 3.10 52.59
CA ASP A 595 3.96 3.34 52.30
C ASP A 595 4.83 2.05 52.28
N THR A 596 5.72 1.91 51.28
CA THR A 596 7.04 1.27 51.42
C THR A 596 8.01 1.79 50.35
N ALA A 597 8.87 2.74 50.76
CA ALA A 597 10.15 3.15 50.15
C ALA A 597 11.09 1.98 49.73
N GLU A 598 12.11 2.12 48.88
CA GLU A 598 12.62 3.21 48.02
C GLU A 598 13.57 2.58 46.97
N GLY A 599 13.78 3.26 45.84
CA GLY A 599 14.63 2.77 44.74
C GLY A 599 14.90 3.88 43.73
N GLU A 600 15.42 5.00 44.24
CA GLU A 600 15.55 6.27 43.54
C GLU A 600 16.53 6.19 42.36
N LEU A 601 16.00 6.37 41.14
CA LEU A 601 16.74 6.93 40.02
C LEU A 601 15.91 8.09 39.46
N ASP A 602 16.56 9.24 39.40
CA ASP A 602 16.01 10.56 39.13
C ASP A 602 15.26 10.63 37.78
N LEU A 603 14.04 11.17 37.81
CA LEU A 603 13.10 11.27 36.68
C LEU A 603 12.22 12.53 36.76
N THR A 604 12.80 13.72 36.94
CA THR A 604 12.10 14.99 36.63
C THR A 604 13.02 16.13 36.20
N THR A 605 13.32 16.21 34.90
CA THR A 605 13.39 17.49 34.19
C THR A 605 12.83 17.27 32.78
N GLU A 606 11.64 17.79 32.46
CA GLU A 606 11.26 17.94 31.06
C GLU A 606 12.19 19.00 30.47
N THR A 607 13.16 18.56 29.67
CA THR A 607 14.15 19.45 29.07
C THR A 607 13.43 20.37 28.08
N THR A 608 13.42 21.67 28.36
CA THR A 608 12.78 22.64 27.48
C THR A 608 13.51 22.71 26.15
N PRO A 609 12.85 23.07 25.03
CA PRO A 609 13.51 23.15 23.72
C PRO A 609 14.76 24.04 23.72
N LEU A 610 14.77 25.11 24.52
CA LEU A 610 15.91 26.01 24.68
C LEU A 610 17.08 25.38 25.47
N GLU A 611 16.79 24.52 26.46
CA GLU A 611 17.83 23.71 27.13
C GLU A 611 18.36 22.62 26.18
N SER A 612 17.52 22.04 25.33
CA SER A 612 17.96 21.13 24.26
C SER A 612 18.88 21.83 23.26
N ALA A 613 18.56 23.06 22.85
CA ALA A 613 19.44 23.87 22.00
C ALA A 613 20.81 24.14 22.66
N ARG A 614 20.82 24.52 23.94
CA ARG A 614 22.07 24.71 24.71
C ARG A 614 22.88 23.41 24.86
N ALA A 615 22.22 22.26 25.01
CA ALA A 615 22.87 20.95 25.03
C ALA A 615 23.46 20.58 23.66
N MET A 616 22.75 20.81 22.56
CA MET A 616 23.23 20.58 21.19
C MET A 616 24.46 21.46 20.87
N ARG A 617 24.42 22.73 21.24
CA ARG A 617 25.58 23.64 21.11
C ARG A 617 26.79 23.09 21.86
N SER A 618 26.58 22.66 23.11
CA SER A 618 27.63 22.07 23.97
C SER A 618 28.16 20.73 23.46
N ALA A 619 27.40 20.01 22.62
CA ALA A 619 27.81 18.78 21.96
C ALA A 619 28.58 19.01 20.64
N GLY A 620 28.68 20.26 20.16
CA GLY A 620 29.32 20.59 18.89
C GLY A 620 28.38 20.60 17.68
N ASN A 621 27.06 20.68 17.91
CA ASN A 621 26.05 20.78 16.86
C ASN A 621 25.52 22.23 16.78
N GLN A 622 26.38 23.17 16.35
CA GLN A 622 26.05 24.60 16.33
C GLN A 622 24.83 24.93 15.45
N THR A 623 24.74 24.31 14.27
CA THR A 623 23.65 24.53 13.31
C THR A 623 22.30 24.08 13.90
N ASP A 624 22.23 22.87 14.45
CA ASP A 624 21.00 22.31 15.05
C ASP A 624 20.54 23.11 16.28
N ALA A 625 21.49 23.60 17.08
CA ALA A 625 21.21 24.45 18.23
C ALA A 625 20.46 25.74 17.83
N VAL A 626 20.85 26.38 16.72
CA VAL A 626 20.15 27.57 16.19
C VAL A 626 18.76 27.21 15.66
N VAL A 627 18.62 26.09 14.94
CA VAL A 627 17.32 25.60 14.43
C VAL A 627 16.32 25.32 15.56
N VAL A 628 16.76 24.62 16.61
CA VAL A 628 15.91 24.31 17.77
C VAL A 628 15.60 25.58 18.59
N ALA A 629 16.55 26.51 18.73
CA ALA A 629 16.33 27.78 19.42
C ALA A 629 15.32 28.69 18.68
N TYR A 630 15.41 28.80 17.35
CA TYR A 630 14.42 29.50 16.53
C TYR A 630 13.04 28.85 16.64
N THR A 631 12.96 27.52 16.59
CA THR A 631 11.70 26.77 16.76
C THR A 631 11.06 27.03 18.13
N ALA A 632 11.86 27.18 19.19
CA ALA A 632 11.38 27.53 20.52
C ALA A 632 10.76 28.94 20.56
N VAL A 633 11.41 29.93 19.95
CA VAL A 633 10.88 31.31 19.80
C VAL A 633 9.61 31.32 18.98
N ARG A 634 9.60 30.62 17.83
CA ARG A 634 8.44 30.56 16.94
C ARG A 634 7.22 29.99 17.67
N ARG A 635 7.40 28.91 18.43
CA ARG A 635 6.34 28.31 19.27
C ARG A 635 5.88 29.23 20.41
N ALA A 636 6.77 29.98 21.04
CA ALA A 636 6.42 30.88 22.14
C ALA A 636 5.61 32.10 21.68
N LEU A 637 5.94 32.66 20.50
CA LEU A 637 5.34 33.90 19.99
C LEU A 637 4.15 33.68 19.04
N ALA A 638 3.99 32.51 18.40
CA ALA A 638 2.87 32.25 17.49
C ALA A 638 1.51 32.37 18.17
N ASP A 639 1.34 31.76 19.36
CA ASP A 639 0.12 31.85 20.17
C ASP A 639 -0.17 33.29 20.65
N ALA A 640 0.89 34.10 20.87
CA ALA A 640 0.78 35.47 21.37
C ALA A 640 0.37 36.48 20.28
N ALA A 641 0.67 36.17 19.01
CA ALA A 641 0.44 37.06 17.87
C ALA A 641 -0.65 36.59 16.88
N ASP A 642 -1.32 35.46 17.16
CA ASP A 642 -2.35 34.85 16.30
C ASP A 642 -1.85 34.59 14.86
N ILE A 643 -0.60 34.11 14.74
CA ILE A 643 0.08 33.89 13.45
C ILE A 643 -0.09 32.43 13.01
N ASP A 644 -0.66 32.25 11.81
CA ASP A 644 -0.82 30.96 11.14
C ASP A 644 0.54 30.28 10.84
N ASP A 645 0.61 28.96 11.05
CA ASP A 645 1.79 28.11 10.85
C ASP A 645 2.36 28.16 9.41
N SER A 646 1.56 28.55 8.41
CA SER A 646 1.98 28.74 7.02
C SER A 646 2.82 30.00 6.75
N ALA A 647 2.96 30.90 7.73
CA ALA A 647 3.81 32.07 7.59
C ALA A 647 5.28 31.67 7.34
N THR A 648 5.93 32.28 6.35
CA THR A 648 7.39 32.15 6.21
C THR A 648 8.10 32.77 7.43
N HIS A 649 9.34 32.38 7.69
CA HIS A 649 10.09 32.83 8.87
C HIS A 649 10.28 34.36 8.92
N TRP A 650 10.41 35.04 7.77
CA TRP A 650 10.42 36.50 7.67
C TRP A 650 9.03 37.12 7.89
N GLU A 651 7.97 36.58 7.28
CA GLU A 651 6.60 37.05 7.55
C GLU A 651 6.19 36.85 9.01
N PHE A 652 6.69 35.80 9.66
CA PHE A 652 6.51 35.54 11.08
C PHE A 652 7.20 36.62 11.92
N ALA A 653 8.45 36.99 11.60
CA ALA A 653 9.16 38.08 12.26
C ALA A 653 8.42 39.42 12.09
N ASP A 654 8.07 39.80 10.85
CA ASP A 654 7.33 41.02 10.54
C ASP A 654 5.99 41.10 11.29
N ARG A 655 5.24 39.99 11.35
CA ARG A 655 3.95 39.94 12.06
C ARG A 655 4.12 40.02 13.58
N CYS A 656 5.14 39.40 14.16
CA CYS A 656 5.46 39.53 15.58
C CYS A 656 5.80 40.98 15.95
N VAL A 657 6.58 41.68 15.12
CA VAL A 657 6.93 43.09 15.31
C VAL A 657 5.71 43.99 15.13
N ALA A 658 4.87 43.75 14.11
CA ALA A 658 3.63 44.49 13.89
C ALA A 658 2.60 44.30 15.01
N ALA A 659 2.57 43.11 15.64
CA ALA A 659 1.76 42.83 16.83
C ALA A 659 2.37 43.40 18.13
N GLY A 660 3.64 43.81 18.11
CA GLY A 660 4.35 44.35 19.27
C GLY A 660 4.69 43.32 20.35
N VAL A 661 4.73 42.02 20.01
CA VAL A 661 4.98 40.91 20.96
C VAL A 661 6.46 40.62 21.17
N ALA A 662 7.35 41.24 20.39
CA ALA A 662 8.78 40.98 20.43
C ALA A 662 9.60 42.18 19.90
N ASP A 663 10.88 42.21 20.23
CA ASP A 663 11.85 43.18 19.69
C ASP A 663 12.24 42.80 18.26
N GLY A 664 12.14 43.76 17.34
CA GLY A 664 12.37 43.54 15.91
C GLY A 664 13.83 43.29 15.55
N ASP A 665 14.77 43.99 16.18
CA ASP A 665 16.19 43.83 15.88
C ASP A 665 16.67 42.43 16.32
N LEU A 666 16.12 41.92 17.44
CA LEU A 666 16.38 40.57 17.93
C LEU A 666 15.72 39.48 17.06
N LEU A 667 14.48 39.70 16.60
CA LEU A 667 13.80 38.77 15.69
C LEU A 667 14.45 38.70 14.32
N GLU A 668 14.84 39.84 13.73
CA GLU A 668 15.58 39.90 12.47
C GLU A 668 16.92 39.15 12.59
N THR A 669 17.68 39.42 13.65
CA THR A 669 18.96 38.74 13.94
C THR A 669 18.79 37.23 14.04
N LEU A 670 17.79 36.75 14.80
CA LEU A 670 17.55 35.32 14.96
C LEU A 670 17.03 34.65 13.68
N THR A 671 16.19 35.35 12.91
CA THR A 671 15.60 34.85 11.66
C THR A 671 16.67 34.70 10.57
N ALA A 672 17.56 35.69 10.42
CA ALA A 672 18.71 35.58 9.52
C ALA A 672 19.70 34.48 9.96
N GLY A 673 19.92 34.33 11.27
CA GLY A 673 20.72 33.24 11.82
C GLY A 673 20.13 31.86 11.55
N TYR A 674 18.81 31.73 11.66
CA TYR A 674 18.05 30.53 11.31
C TYR A 674 18.14 30.20 9.81
N GLU A 675 17.94 31.17 8.91
CA GLU A 675 18.11 30.95 7.46
C GLU A 675 19.52 30.46 7.12
N LYS A 676 20.53 31.08 7.73
CA LYS A 676 21.92 30.67 7.55
C LYS A 676 22.12 29.23 7.99
N ALA A 677 21.63 28.86 9.18
CA ALA A 677 21.73 27.52 9.72
C ALA A 677 20.98 26.47 8.86
N ALA A 678 19.74 26.77 8.46
CA ALA A 678 18.85 25.81 7.81
C ALA A 678 19.06 25.69 6.29
N TYR A 679 19.46 26.77 5.61
CA TYR A 679 19.38 26.86 4.14
C TYR A 679 20.67 27.31 3.43
N SER A 680 21.67 27.87 4.11
CA SER A 680 22.87 28.40 3.42
C SER A 680 23.95 27.37 3.07
N GLY A 681 23.90 26.17 3.65
CA GLY A 681 24.95 25.15 3.52
C GLY A 681 26.27 25.49 4.23
N VAL A 682 26.36 26.63 4.93
CA VAL A 682 27.54 27.06 5.68
C VAL A 682 27.34 26.81 7.18
N SER A 683 28.24 26.06 7.80
CA SER A 683 28.21 25.78 9.24
C SER A 683 28.27 27.06 10.08
N VAL A 684 27.37 27.20 11.05
CA VAL A 684 27.38 28.31 12.01
C VAL A 684 28.57 28.16 12.97
N SER A 685 29.27 29.26 13.27
CA SER A 685 30.40 29.22 14.22
C SER A 685 29.92 29.10 15.67
N ASP A 686 30.75 28.55 16.56
CA ASP A 686 30.38 28.33 17.97
C ASP A 686 29.95 29.61 18.70
N THR A 687 30.66 30.72 18.44
CA THR A 687 30.34 32.05 18.98
C THR A 687 29.04 32.62 18.41
N GLU A 688 28.78 32.40 17.11
CA GLU A 688 27.57 32.88 16.44
C GLU A 688 26.34 32.07 16.88
N ALA A 689 26.47 30.75 17.06
CA ALA A 689 25.44 29.90 17.63
C ALA A 689 25.21 30.19 19.13
N GLU A 690 26.24 30.60 19.87
CA GLU A 690 26.09 31.07 21.25
C GLU A 690 25.26 32.36 21.33
N GLU A 691 25.60 33.35 20.51
CA GLU A 691 24.87 34.62 20.43
C GLU A 691 23.40 34.40 20.02
N LEU A 692 23.13 33.61 18.98
CA LEU A 692 21.77 33.33 18.51
C LEU A 692 20.93 32.55 19.53
N VAL A 693 21.51 31.59 20.25
CA VAL A 693 20.78 30.85 21.30
C VAL A 693 20.42 31.75 22.50
N GLU A 694 21.25 32.74 22.84
CA GLU A 694 20.92 33.71 23.90
C GLU A 694 19.96 34.82 23.44
N VAL A 695 19.99 35.21 22.15
CA VAL A 695 18.93 36.04 21.53
C VAL A 695 17.59 35.31 21.61
N ALA A 696 17.56 34.03 21.25
CA ALA A 696 16.35 33.20 21.37
C ALA A 696 15.87 33.06 22.83
N ALA A 697 16.79 32.89 23.79
CA ALA A 697 16.47 32.87 25.21
C ALA A 697 15.81 34.18 25.68
N THR A 698 16.31 35.31 25.18
CA THR A 698 15.78 36.65 25.50
C THR A 698 14.37 36.84 24.93
N LEU A 699 14.13 36.39 23.70
CA LEU A 699 12.81 36.45 23.06
C LEU A 699 11.77 35.53 23.73
N VAL A 700 12.13 34.28 24.06
CA VAL A 700 11.22 33.36 24.80
C VAL A 700 10.91 33.88 26.21
N ALA A 701 11.82 34.61 26.86
CA ALA A 701 11.60 35.19 28.18
C ALA A 701 10.79 36.51 28.16
N ALA A 702 10.55 37.09 26.98
CA ALA A 702 9.76 38.30 26.78
C ALA A 702 8.32 38.02 26.30
N ALA A 703 8.06 36.79 25.86
CA ALA A 703 6.74 36.25 25.54
C ALA A 703 5.91 35.92 26.80
#